data_AF-A0A7Y7YAU7-F1
#
_entry.id   AF-A0A7Y7YAU7-F1
#
_cell.length_a   1.000
_cell.length_b   1.000
_cell.length_c   1.000
_cell.angle_alpha   90.00
_cell.angle_beta   90.00
_cell.angle_gamma   90.00
#
_symmetry.space_group_name_H-M   'P 1'
#
loop_
_entity.id
_entity.type
_entity.pdbx_description
1 polymer ?
#
loop_
_entity_poly.entity_id
_entity_poly.type
_entity_poly.pdbx_seq_one_letter_code
_entity_poly.pdbx_strand_id
1 'polypeptide(L)'
;MKLELKNSLSVKLLRVVLLSALIVGVVLSCAQIVFDAYKTRQAVAGDAQRILDMFRDPSTQAVYSLDREMGMQVIEGLFQDKSVRMASIGHPNEAMLAEKSRDLQTSPSRWLTDPILGQERTFTTQLVGRGPYSEYYGDLSITLDTATYGQGFIVSSVIIFISGVLRALLMALVLYLVYHWLLTKPLSRIIEHLTNINPDRPAAHQLPLLKGHEKNELGIWINTANQLLASIERNTHLRHEAENSLLRMAQYDFLTGLPNRQQLQQQLDKILTDGGRLQRRVAVLVVGLDDFKGINEQFSYQAGDQLLLALADRLRAHSGRLGALARLGGDQFALVQADIEQPYEAAELAQSILDDLEAPFALDHQEIRLRATIGITLFPEDGDSTEKLLQKAEQTMTLAKTRSRNRYQFYIASVDSEMRRRRELEKDLRDALNRNQFYLVYQPQISYRDHRVVGVEALIRWQHPEHGLVPPDLFIPLAEQNGTIIAIGEWVLDQACRQLREWHDQGFTDLRMAVNLSTVQLHHAELPRVVNNLLQMYRLPPRSLELEVTETGLMEDISTAAQHLLSLRRSGALIAIDDFGTGYSSLSYLKSLPLDKIKIDKSFVQDLLDDDDDATIVRAIIQLGKSLGMQVIAEGVETVEQEAYIISEGCHEGQGYHYSKPLPARELSAYLKQAQRSNAAIL
;
A
#
# COMPACT_ATOMS: atom_id res chain seq x y z
N MET A 1 34.12 21.09 3.90
CA MET A 1 34.36 22.54 4.05
C MET A 1 35.37 22.73 5.20
N LYS A 2 36.64 23.06 4.91
CA LYS A 2 37.64 23.28 5.98
C LYS A 2 37.33 24.61 6.65
N LEU A 3 36.85 24.58 7.90
CA LEU A 3 36.74 25.80 8.69
C LEU A 3 38.14 26.36 8.92
N GLU A 4 38.41 27.56 8.41
CA GLU A 4 39.63 28.27 8.76
C GLU A 4 39.69 28.48 10.27
N LEU A 5 40.79 28.07 10.91
CA LEU A 5 41.01 28.18 12.36
C LEU A 5 40.74 29.60 12.90
N LYS A 6 40.88 30.62 12.06
CA LYS A 6 40.64 32.03 12.38
C LYS A 6 39.18 32.33 12.75
N ASN A 7 38.23 31.53 12.25
CA ASN A 7 36.79 31.70 12.48
C ASN A 7 36.22 30.75 13.54
N SER A 8 37.03 29.86 14.11
CA SER A 8 36.58 28.97 15.18
C SER A 8 36.12 29.76 16.40
N LEU A 9 34.91 29.47 16.88
CA LEU A 9 34.37 30.00 18.12
C LEU A 9 35.31 29.70 19.30
N SER A 10 35.99 28.54 19.27
CA SER A 10 36.92 28.14 20.31
C SER A 10 38.14 29.06 20.40
N VAL A 11 38.65 29.50 19.25
CA VAL A 11 39.79 30.43 19.16
C VAL A 11 39.38 31.84 19.59
N LYS A 12 38.16 32.27 19.25
CA LYS A 12 37.62 33.56 19.71
C LYS A 12 37.47 33.60 21.23
N LEU A 13 36.88 32.56 21.83
CA LEU A 13 36.71 32.47 23.28
C LEU A 13 38.06 32.41 24.01
N LEU A 14 39.00 31.63 23.49
CA LEU A 14 40.36 31.56 24.02
C LEU A 14 41.04 32.94 24.03
N ARG A 15 40.92 33.74 22.97
CA ARG A 15 41.48 35.12 22.95
C ARG A 15 40.88 35.98 24.06
N VAL A 16 39.57 35.91 24.27
CA VAL A 16 38.89 36.67 25.33
C VAL A 16 39.41 36.25 26.71
N VAL A 17 39.55 34.95 26.96
CA VAL A 17 40.07 34.43 28.24
C VAL A 17 41.51 34.90 28.48
N LEU A 18 42.39 34.80 27.49
CA LEU A 18 43.78 35.24 27.62
C LEU A 18 43.90 36.75 27.84
N LEU A 19 43.12 37.56 27.12
CA LEU A 19 43.07 39.01 27.33
C LEU A 19 42.56 39.35 28.73
N SER A 20 41.51 38.67 29.20
CA SER A 20 40.96 38.91 30.54
C SER A 20 41.99 38.57 31.64
N ALA A 21 42.73 37.47 31.51
CA ALA A 21 43.77 37.08 32.45
C ALA A 21 44.91 38.11 32.51
N LEU A 22 45.31 38.66 31.36
CA LEU A 22 46.34 39.70 31.28
C LEU A 22 45.86 41.01 31.94
N ILE A 23 44.63 41.44 31.67
CA ILE A 23 44.03 42.63 32.29
C ILE A 23 44.00 42.49 33.80
N VAL A 24 43.52 41.36 34.32
CA VAL A 24 43.49 41.07 35.77
C VAL A 24 44.90 41.13 36.37
N GLY A 25 45.90 40.55 35.70
CA GLY A 25 47.30 40.59 36.16
C GLY A 25 47.87 42.01 36.26
N VAL A 26 47.58 42.87 35.28
CA VAL A 26 48.01 44.28 35.28
C VAL A 26 47.32 45.05 36.42
N VAL A 27 46.01 44.89 36.58
CA VAL A 27 45.24 45.56 37.65
C VAL A 27 45.77 45.18 39.04
N LEU A 28 46.03 43.90 39.28
CA LEU A 28 46.60 43.43 40.55
C LEU A 28 48.00 43.99 40.80
N SER A 29 48.84 44.08 39.76
CA SER A 29 50.19 44.64 39.88
C SER A 29 50.15 46.13 40.21
N CYS A 30 49.26 46.89 39.58
CA CYS A 30 49.03 48.30 39.91
C CYS A 30 48.56 48.48 41.36
N ALA A 31 47.62 47.65 41.83
CA ALA A 31 47.16 47.68 43.22
C ALA A 31 48.30 47.41 44.22
N GLN A 32 49.20 46.46 43.91
CA GLN A 32 50.37 46.15 44.73
C GLN A 32 51.38 47.31 44.78
N ILE A 33 51.61 47.99 43.65
CA ILE A 33 52.49 49.17 43.60
C ILE A 33 51.92 50.31 44.45
N VAL A 34 50.60 50.52 44.42
CA VAL A 34 49.94 51.53 45.28
C VAL A 34 50.11 51.18 46.77
N PHE A 35 49.98 49.90 47.12
CA PHE A 35 50.22 49.44 48.49
C PHE A 35 51.69 49.63 48.92
N ASP A 36 52.65 49.36 48.03
CA ASP A 36 54.08 49.56 48.28
C ASP A 36 54.44 51.05 48.46
N ALA A 37 53.77 51.93 47.71
CA ALA A 37 53.90 53.38 47.90
C ALA A 37 53.43 53.82 49.28
N TYR A 38 52.29 53.29 49.76
CA TYR A 38 51.79 53.56 51.11
C TYR A 38 52.76 53.07 52.19
N LYS A 39 53.29 51.86 52.03
CA LYS A 39 54.30 51.27 52.92
C LYS A 39 55.58 52.12 52.96
N THR A 40 56.05 52.61 51.81
CA THR A 40 57.23 53.47 51.72
C THR A 40 57.00 54.81 52.43
N ARG A 41 55.82 55.43 52.28
CA ARG A 41 55.48 56.66 53.02
C ARG A 41 55.50 56.46 54.53
N GLN A 42 55.01 55.31 55.02
CA GLN A 42 55.07 54.98 56.44
C GLN A 42 56.51 54.76 56.91
N ALA A 43 57.36 54.13 56.09
CA ALA A 43 58.78 53.95 56.42
C ALA A 43 59.50 55.30 56.59
N VAL A 44 59.27 56.27 55.71
CA VAL A 44 59.83 57.64 55.84
C VAL A 44 59.43 58.28 57.17
N ALA A 45 58.16 58.16 57.57
CA ALA A 45 57.69 58.70 58.84
C ALA A 45 58.31 57.98 60.05
N GLY A 46 58.47 56.65 59.98
CA GLY A 46 59.14 55.87 61.01
C GLY A 46 60.62 56.22 61.16
N ASP A 47 61.33 56.45 60.04
CA ASP A 47 62.74 56.85 60.05
C ASP A 47 62.92 58.25 60.64
N ALA A 48 62.05 59.19 60.26
CA ALA A 48 62.03 60.53 60.86
C ALA A 48 61.86 60.48 62.37
N GLN A 49 60.91 59.69 62.88
CA GLN A 49 60.69 59.56 64.31
C GLN A 49 61.91 58.97 65.04
N ARG A 50 62.55 57.95 64.46
CA ARG A 50 63.78 57.35 65.01
C ARG A 50 64.92 58.37 65.10
N ILE A 51 65.09 59.19 64.06
CA ILE A 51 66.09 60.27 64.04
C ILE A 51 65.75 61.32 65.13
N LEU A 52 64.51 61.78 65.19
CA LEU A 52 64.07 62.77 66.19
C LEU A 52 64.29 62.27 67.63
N ASP A 53 63.93 61.02 67.92
CA ASP A 53 64.10 60.43 69.26
C ASP A 53 65.57 60.32 69.67
N MET A 54 66.46 59.95 68.73
CA MET A 54 67.90 59.83 68.98
C MET A 54 68.57 61.17 69.33
N PHE A 55 68.09 62.28 68.75
CA PHE A 55 68.64 63.61 68.96
C PHE A 55 67.81 64.47 69.92
N ARG A 56 66.70 63.96 70.46
CA ARG A 56 65.80 64.70 71.37
C ARG A 56 66.51 65.15 72.64
N ASP A 57 67.16 64.24 73.38
CA ASP A 57 67.81 64.57 74.64
C ASP A 57 68.99 65.56 74.43
N PRO A 58 69.92 65.33 73.46
CA PRO A 58 70.97 66.31 73.14
C PRO A 58 70.42 67.68 72.74
N SER A 59 69.35 67.71 71.94
CA SER A 59 68.69 68.97 71.53
C SER A 59 68.07 69.70 72.72
N THR A 60 67.41 68.95 73.62
CA THR A 60 66.81 69.51 74.84
C THR A 60 67.87 70.17 75.72
N GLN A 61 69.04 69.53 75.87
CA GLN A 61 70.15 70.08 76.64
C GLN A 61 70.74 71.35 76.00
N ALA A 62 70.87 71.37 74.67
CA ALA A 62 71.36 72.54 73.94
C ALA A 62 70.42 73.75 74.11
N VAL A 63 69.10 73.56 74.02
CA VAL A 63 68.12 74.65 74.22
C VAL A 63 68.08 75.12 75.67
N TYR A 64 68.08 74.21 76.63
CA TYR A 64 68.06 74.56 78.06
C TYR A 64 69.30 75.39 78.47
N SER A 65 70.46 75.07 77.92
CA SER A 65 71.71 75.81 78.19
C SER A 65 71.91 77.05 77.33
N LEU A 66 71.00 77.32 76.38
CA LEU A 66 71.16 78.35 75.33
C LEU A 66 72.51 78.23 74.60
N ASP A 67 73.04 77.01 74.48
CA ASP A 67 74.35 76.73 73.89
C ASP A 67 74.22 76.52 72.38
N ARG A 68 74.57 77.58 71.63
CA ARG A 68 74.54 77.58 70.18
C ARG A 68 75.55 76.60 69.57
N GLU A 69 76.72 76.40 70.19
CA GLU A 69 77.71 75.46 69.67
C GLU A 69 77.22 74.01 69.84
N MET A 70 76.64 73.69 71.00
CA MET A 70 76.01 72.38 71.24
C MET A 70 74.82 72.14 70.30
N GLY A 71 73.98 73.16 70.09
CA GLY A 71 72.88 73.10 69.12
C GLY A 71 73.39 72.84 67.70
N MET A 72 74.44 73.53 67.26
CA MET A 72 75.05 73.30 65.95
C MET A 72 75.70 71.91 65.82
N GLN A 73 76.34 71.39 66.87
CA GLN A 73 76.88 70.02 66.87
C GLN A 73 75.79 68.96 66.71
N VAL A 74 74.63 69.15 67.35
CA VAL A 74 73.46 68.25 67.18
C VAL A 74 72.92 68.32 65.75
N ILE A 75 72.79 69.53 65.19
CA ILE A 75 72.40 69.71 63.78
C ILE A 75 73.43 69.08 62.83
N GLU A 76 74.74 69.18 63.10
CA GLU A 76 75.77 68.50 62.30
C GLU A 76 75.67 66.98 62.37
N GLY A 77 75.31 66.44 63.54
CA GLY A 77 75.01 65.02 63.72
C GLY A 77 73.79 64.57 62.90
N LEU A 78 72.70 65.35 62.92
CA LEU A 78 71.51 65.11 62.09
C LEU A 78 71.84 65.13 60.59
N PHE A 79 72.77 66.00 60.18
CA PHE A 79 73.21 66.10 58.80
C PHE A 79 74.12 64.95 58.32
N GLN A 80 74.54 64.04 59.21
CA GLN A 80 75.16 62.78 58.77
C GLN A 80 74.17 61.88 58.03
N ASP A 81 72.89 61.98 58.35
CA ASP A 81 71.85 61.33 57.56
C ASP A 81 71.62 62.10 56.25
N LYS A 82 71.82 61.41 55.13
CA LYS A 82 71.69 62.00 53.79
C LYS A 82 70.25 62.39 53.48
N SER A 83 69.27 61.81 54.16
CA SER A 83 67.86 62.16 53.99
C SER A 83 67.50 63.48 54.65
N VAL A 84 68.25 63.96 55.66
CA VAL A 84 67.95 65.24 56.33
C VAL A 84 68.35 66.42 55.44
N ARG A 85 67.34 67.09 54.88
CA ARG A 85 67.50 68.31 54.07
C ARG A 85 67.67 69.54 54.95
N MET A 86 66.79 69.70 55.93
CA MET A 86 66.76 70.85 56.83
C MET A 86 66.59 70.33 58.25
N ALA A 87 67.28 70.95 59.20
CA ALA A 87 67.04 70.71 60.61
C ALA A 87 67.16 72.03 61.38
N SER A 88 66.27 72.22 62.34
CA SER A 88 66.26 73.39 63.21
C SER A 88 65.94 73.01 64.65
N ILE A 89 66.59 73.70 65.58
CA ILE A 89 66.39 73.58 67.02
C ILE A 89 66.11 74.99 67.55
N GLY A 90 64.97 75.18 68.20
CA GLY A 90 64.62 76.46 68.81
C GLY A 90 63.14 76.62 69.10
N HIS A 91 62.78 77.74 69.70
CA HIS A 91 61.37 78.09 69.91
C HIS A 91 60.79 78.69 68.62
N PRO A 92 59.60 78.29 68.15
CA PRO A 92 59.02 78.79 66.89
C PRO A 92 58.81 80.31 66.80
N ASN A 93 58.81 81.00 67.95
CA ASN A 93 58.51 82.43 68.09
C ASN A 93 59.77 83.27 68.39
N GLU A 94 60.94 82.64 68.43
CA GLU A 94 62.22 83.29 68.73
C GLU A 94 63.24 82.98 67.62
N ALA A 95 64.41 83.61 67.70
CA ALA A 95 65.51 83.26 66.81
C ALA A 95 65.94 81.80 67.06
N MET A 96 66.00 80.99 66.01
CA MET A 96 66.41 79.59 66.11
C MET A 96 67.82 79.49 66.71
N LEU A 97 67.99 78.58 67.66
CA LEU A 97 69.27 78.35 68.33
C LEU A 97 70.30 77.82 67.33
N ALA A 98 69.89 76.83 66.53
CA ALA A 98 70.71 76.25 65.48
C ALA A 98 69.83 75.83 64.30
N GLU A 99 70.28 76.13 63.08
CA GLU A 99 69.59 75.77 61.85
C GLU A 99 70.63 75.47 60.76
N LYS A 100 70.33 74.46 59.94
CA LYS A 100 71.10 74.14 58.74
C LYS A 100 70.18 73.58 57.67
N SER A 101 70.49 73.88 56.42
CA SER A 101 69.79 73.36 55.24
C SER A 101 70.76 72.93 54.15
N ARG A 102 70.34 72.02 53.28
CA ARG A 102 71.02 71.63 52.02
C ARG A 102 70.03 71.59 50.86
N ASP A 103 70.54 71.64 49.64
CA ASP A 103 69.73 71.50 48.43
C ASP A 103 69.14 70.09 48.30
N LEU A 104 68.01 70.00 47.59
CA LEU A 104 67.39 68.73 47.24
C LEU A 104 68.34 67.88 46.40
N GLN A 105 68.45 66.58 46.71
CA GLN A 105 69.31 65.68 45.96
C GLN A 105 68.79 65.49 44.54
N THR A 106 69.62 65.63 43.51
CA THR A 106 69.19 65.34 42.14
C THR A 106 69.07 63.82 41.93
N SER A 107 67.88 63.34 41.58
CA SER A 107 67.65 61.92 41.20
C SER A 107 66.79 61.83 39.95
N PRO A 108 67.17 60.99 38.97
CA PRO A 108 66.42 60.83 37.72
C PRO A 108 65.03 60.22 37.94
N SER A 109 64.74 59.64 39.10
CA SER A 109 63.43 59.06 39.43
C SER A 109 62.44 60.06 40.04
N ARG A 110 62.87 61.30 40.35
CA ARG A 110 62.03 62.29 41.05
C ARG A 110 60.72 62.62 40.34
N TRP A 111 60.74 62.72 39.00
CA TRP A 111 59.53 62.99 38.22
C TRP A 111 58.42 61.95 38.45
N LEU A 112 58.78 60.73 38.83
CA LEU A 112 57.84 59.64 39.12
C LEU A 112 57.56 59.49 40.62
N THR A 113 58.57 59.71 41.48
CA THR A 113 58.45 59.51 42.92
C THR A 113 57.84 60.70 43.65
N ASP A 114 58.08 61.93 43.21
CA ASP A 114 57.63 63.14 43.89
C ASP A 114 56.10 63.28 43.93
N PRO A 115 55.33 62.97 42.86
CA PRO A 115 53.87 62.93 42.93
C PRO A 115 53.34 61.87 43.91
N ILE A 116 54.13 60.83 44.17
CA ILE A 116 53.73 59.67 44.98
C ILE A 116 54.21 59.80 46.43
N LEU A 117 55.39 60.35 46.74
CA LEU A 117 55.93 60.42 48.10
C LEU A 117 55.87 61.84 48.68
N GLY A 118 55.74 62.86 47.83
CA GLY A 118 56.01 64.28 48.13
C GLY A 118 57.50 64.59 47.92
N GLN A 119 57.86 65.84 47.61
CA GLN A 119 59.27 66.23 47.41
C GLN A 119 60.08 66.19 48.71
N GLU A 120 59.43 66.56 49.81
CA GLU A 120 60.00 66.56 51.15
C GLU A 120 58.90 66.36 52.18
N ARG A 121 59.28 65.97 53.39
CA ARG A 121 58.37 65.86 54.54
C ARG A 121 59.01 66.38 55.80
N THR A 122 58.31 67.27 56.50
CA THR A 122 58.77 67.85 57.76
C THR A 122 58.14 67.11 58.93
N PHE A 123 58.98 66.82 59.93
CA PHE A 123 58.61 66.16 61.17
C PHE A 123 59.19 66.96 62.34
N THR A 124 58.45 67.06 63.43
CA THR A 124 58.82 67.89 64.58
C THR A 124 58.56 67.13 65.88
N THR A 125 59.45 67.27 66.85
CA THR A 125 59.28 66.78 68.22
C THR A 125 59.50 67.90 69.23
N GLN A 126 58.77 67.85 70.35
CA GLN A 126 58.88 68.83 71.42
C GLN A 126 60.03 68.47 72.36
N LEU A 127 60.85 69.47 72.67
CA LEU A 127 61.97 69.41 73.61
C LEU A 127 61.46 69.87 74.99
N VAL A 128 61.41 68.94 75.95
CA VAL A 128 60.88 69.18 77.31
C VAL A 128 61.83 68.64 78.37
N GLY A 129 61.93 69.31 79.52
CA GLY A 129 62.81 68.91 80.62
C GLY A 129 62.41 67.59 81.32
N ARG A 130 63.38 66.90 81.96
CA ARG A 130 63.14 65.71 82.82
C ARG A 130 63.02 66.12 84.29
N GLY A 131 61.80 66.17 84.84
CA GLY A 131 61.50 66.57 86.23
C GLY A 131 59.99 66.84 86.41
N PRO A 132 59.44 67.06 87.63
CA PRO A 132 58.00 66.93 87.91
C PRO A 132 57.08 67.89 87.13
N TYR A 133 57.63 68.91 86.48
CA TYR A 133 56.94 69.83 85.61
C TYR A 133 57.67 69.86 84.28
N SER A 134 57.20 69.09 83.29
CA SER A 134 57.77 68.97 81.93
C SER A 134 57.71 70.31 81.18
N GLU A 135 58.60 71.22 81.50
CA GLU A 135 58.65 72.56 80.93
C GLU A 135 59.09 72.49 79.46
N TYR A 136 58.40 73.27 78.62
CA TYR A 136 58.63 73.33 77.18
C TYR A 136 59.78 74.28 76.87
N TYR A 137 60.80 73.78 76.17
CA TYR A 137 61.99 74.56 75.81
C TYR A 137 62.01 74.96 74.34
N GLY A 138 61.40 74.16 73.46
CA GLY A 138 61.34 74.44 72.03
C GLY A 138 61.09 73.18 71.22
N ASP A 139 61.30 73.28 69.91
CA ASP A 139 61.09 72.17 68.98
C ASP A 139 62.40 71.77 68.29
N LEU A 140 62.54 70.46 68.05
CA LEU A 140 63.46 69.92 67.07
C LEU A 140 62.64 69.56 65.82
N SER A 141 62.91 70.25 64.72
CA SER A 141 62.28 69.97 63.43
C SER A 141 63.30 69.44 62.43
N ILE A 142 62.93 68.40 61.70
CA ILE A 142 63.70 67.87 60.58
C ILE A 142 62.83 67.77 59.33
N THR A 143 63.37 68.15 58.18
CA THR A 143 62.75 67.95 56.87
C THR A 143 63.55 66.91 56.12
N LEU A 144 62.90 65.79 55.79
CA LEU A 144 63.50 64.71 55.04
C LEU A 144 63.24 64.85 53.54
N ASP A 145 64.29 64.67 52.74
CA ASP A 145 64.26 64.53 51.30
C ASP A 145 63.88 63.10 50.91
N THR A 146 62.71 62.93 50.30
CA THR A 146 62.14 61.62 49.94
C THR A 146 62.88 60.93 48.80
N ALA A 147 63.76 61.63 48.06
CA ALA A 147 64.50 61.04 46.95
C ALA A 147 65.40 59.87 47.37
N THR A 148 65.90 59.88 48.61
CA THR A 148 66.68 58.78 49.20
C THR A 148 65.86 57.49 49.35
N TYR A 149 64.56 57.61 49.58
CA TYR A 149 63.61 56.48 49.68
C TYR A 149 63.01 56.10 48.33
N GLY A 150 62.93 57.06 47.40
CA GLY A 150 62.35 56.88 46.07
C GLY A 150 63.03 55.79 45.24
N GLN A 151 64.37 55.65 45.33
CA GLN A 151 65.12 54.61 44.62
C GLN A 151 64.66 53.18 45.00
N GLY A 152 64.48 52.91 46.30
CA GLY A 152 64.01 51.61 46.78
C GLY A 152 62.59 51.27 46.35
N PHE A 153 61.71 52.28 46.34
CA PHE A 153 60.33 52.14 45.84
C PHE A 153 60.29 51.83 44.33
N ILE A 154 61.13 52.50 43.51
CA ILE A 154 61.18 52.24 42.07
C ILE A 154 61.64 50.81 41.78
N VAL A 155 62.70 50.34 42.43
CA VAL A 155 63.20 48.97 42.25
C VAL A 155 62.12 47.94 42.63
N SER A 156 61.45 48.15 43.77
CA SER A 156 60.37 47.27 44.23
C SER A 156 59.17 47.29 43.27
N SER A 157 58.78 48.46 42.78
CA SER A 157 57.69 48.62 41.81
C SER A 157 57.97 47.93 40.47
N VAL A 158 59.20 48.03 39.96
CA VAL A 158 59.62 47.34 38.73
C VAL A 158 59.58 45.82 38.92
N ILE A 159 60.08 45.30 40.05
CA ILE A 159 60.04 43.86 40.35
C ILE A 159 58.59 43.36 40.47
N ILE A 160 57.71 44.11 41.15
CA ILE A 160 56.28 43.79 41.27
C ILE A 160 55.64 43.73 39.88
N PHE A 161 55.89 44.73 39.04
CA PHE A 161 55.31 44.79 37.69
C PHE A 161 55.80 43.62 36.81
N ILE A 162 57.11 43.38 36.73
CA ILE A 162 57.68 42.32 35.89
C ILE A 162 57.20 40.94 36.36
N SER A 163 57.24 40.68 37.68
CA SER A 163 56.78 39.40 38.22
C SER A 163 55.27 39.19 38.03
N GLY A 164 54.47 40.26 38.10
CA GLY A 164 53.04 40.23 37.81
C GLY A 164 52.72 39.88 36.35
N VAL A 165 53.40 40.53 35.40
CA VAL A 165 53.27 40.22 33.97
C VAL A 165 53.69 38.78 33.67
N LEU A 166 54.80 38.31 34.25
CA LEU A 166 55.28 36.94 34.05
C LEU A 166 54.27 35.89 34.57
N ARG A 167 53.67 36.12 35.76
CA ARG A 167 52.61 35.24 36.30
C ARG A 167 51.36 35.25 35.43
N ALA A 168 50.96 36.40 34.89
CA ALA A 168 49.82 36.50 33.99
C ALA A 168 50.05 35.72 32.69
N LEU A 169 51.25 35.81 32.10
CA LEU A 169 51.63 35.03 30.93
C LEU A 169 51.68 33.53 31.20
N LEU A 170 52.19 33.12 32.36
CA LEU A 170 52.20 31.70 32.76
C LEU A 170 50.77 31.16 32.92
N MET A 171 49.89 31.91 33.59
CA MET A 171 48.48 31.54 33.74
C MET A 171 47.78 31.43 32.38
N ALA A 172 48.04 32.40 31.50
CA ALA A 172 47.54 32.39 30.13
C ALA A 172 47.99 31.14 29.35
N LEU A 173 49.26 30.73 29.47
CA LEU A 173 49.77 29.51 28.84
C LEU A 173 49.06 28.25 29.38
N VAL A 174 48.87 28.16 30.70
CA VAL A 174 48.17 27.03 31.33
C VAL A 174 46.72 26.96 30.83
N LEU A 175 46.00 28.08 30.85
CA LEU A 175 44.63 28.16 30.35
C LEU A 175 44.53 27.77 28.86
N TYR A 176 45.51 28.20 28.05
CA TYR A 176 45.61 27.79 26.65
C TYR A 176 45.74 26.26 26.50
N LEU A 177 46.66 25.64 27.25
CA LEU A 177 46.89 24.20 27.16
C LEU A 177 45.66 23.40 27.61
N VAL A 178 45.03 23.79 28.72
CA VAL A 178 43.80 23.19 29.23
C VAL A 178 42.69 23.28 28.19
N TYR A 179 42.47 24.47 27.62
CA TYR A 179 41.44 24.69 26.60
C TYR A 179 41.72 23.91 25.30
N HIS A 180 42.99 23.84 24.89
CA HIS A 180 43.39 23.09 23.72
C HIS A 180 43.13 21.59 23.87
N TRP A 181 43.44 21.01 25.04
CA TRP A 181 43.28 19.58 25.31
C TRP A 181 41.83 19.16 25.60
N LEU A 182 41.09 19.94 26.39
CA LEU A 182 39.73 19.58 26.80
C LEU A 182 38.65 19.87 25.75
N LEU A 183 38.86 20.87 24.89
CA LEU A 183 37.82 21.31 23.95
C LEU A 183 38.27 21.27 22.50
N THR A 184 39.39 21.92 22.17
CA THR A 184 39.75 22.15 20.76
C THR A 184 40.11 20.86 20.02
N LYS A 185 40.96 20.01 20.62
CA LYS A 185 41.42 18.75 20.01
C LYS A 185 40.31 17.67 19.92
N PRO A 186 39.44 17.48 20.93
CA PRO A 186 38.27 16.62 20.81
C PRO A 186 37.30 17.04 19.70
N LEU A 187 36.94 18.33 19.65
CA LEU A 187 35.99 18.85 18.66
C LEU A 187 36.51 18.72 17.22
N SER A 188 37.81 18.99 16.99
CA SER A 188 38.39 18.86 15.65
C SER A 188 38.32 17.42 15.13
N ARG A 189 38.53 16.43 16.01
CA ARG A 189 38.41 15.01 15.66
C ARG A 189 36.98 14.64 15.26
N ILE A 190 35.97 15.13 15.99
CA ILE A 190 34.56 14.87 15.67
C ILE A 190 34.20 15.45 14.31
N ILE A 191 34.60 16.70 14.04
CA ILE A 191 34.31 17.38 12.77
C ILE A 191 34.94 16.63 11.60
N GLU A 192 36.19 16.18 11.73
CA GLU A 192 36.88 15.42 10.69
C GLU A 192 36.14 14.12 10.34
N HIS A 193 35.64 13.40 11.34
CA HIS A 193 34.86 12.18 11.11
C HIS A 193 33.49 12.48 10.48
N LEU A 194 32.80 13.54 10.93
CA LEU A 194 31.53 13.98 10.32
C LEU A 194 31.69 14.33 8.84
N THR A 195 32.79 14.97 8.44
CA THR A 195 33.03 15.33 7.04
C THR A 195 33.33 14.13 6.13
N ASN A 196 33.67 12.97 6.72
CA ASN A 196 33.99 11.74 5.98
C ASN A 196 32.82 10.74 5.95
N ILE A 197 31.66 11.07 6.50
CA ILE A 197 30.48 10.21 6.43
C ILE A 197 29.97 10.16 5.00
N ASN A 198 29.84 8.95 4.46
CA ASN A 198 29.23 8.71 3.15
C ASN A 198 27.71 8.91 3.24
N PRO A 199 27.10 9.82 2.46
CA PRO A 199 25.66 10.04 2.44
C PRO A 199 24.85 8.78 2.11
N ASP A 200 25.39 7.88 1.29
CA ASP A 200 24.69 6.67 0.84
C ASP A 200 24.71 5.55 1.88
N ARG A 201 25.63 5.62 2.86
CA ARG A 201 25.75 4.65 3.97
C ARG A 201 26.09 5.38 5.26
N PRO A 202 25.15 6.15 5.82
CA PRO A 202 25.44 7.09 6.89
C PRO A 202 25.83 6.43 8.21
N ALA A 203 25.44 5.17 8.46
CA ALA A 203 25.83 4.45 9.69
C ALA A 203 27.06 3.53 9.53
N ALA A 204 27.62 3.39 8.33
CA ALA A 204 28.80 2.54 8.09
C ALA A 204 30.05 3.05 8.82
N HIS A 205 30.13 4.35 9.11
CA HIS A 205 31.21 4.97 9.87
C HIS A 205 30.63 5.71 11.08
N GLN A 206 30.52 5.01 12.21
CA GLN A 206 30.12 5.63 13.47
C GLN A 206 31.19 6.62 13.95
N LEU A 207 30.75 7.71 14.56
CA LEU A 207 31.65 8.64 15.23
C LEU A 207 32.33 7.91 16.40
N PRO A 208 33.67 7.93 16.46
CA PRO A 208 34.40 7.19 17.49
C PRO A 208 34.14 7.81 18.87
N LEU A 209 33.85 6.94 19.85
CA LEU A 209 33.77 7.35 21.25
C LEU A 209 35.15 7.89 21.69
N LEU A 210 35.16 9.14 22.12
CA LEU A 210 36.37 9.79 22.63
C LEU A 210 36.61 9.36 24.08
N LYS A 211 37.71 8.63 24.32
CA LYS A 211 38.12 8.20 25.66
C LYS A 211 38.13 9.39 26.64
N GLY A 212 37.53 9.21 27.81
CA GLY A 212 37.41 10.23 28.86
C GLY A 212 36.28 11.25 28.68
N HIS A 213 35.56 11.21 27.55
CA HIS A 213 34.41 12.10 27.28
C HIS A 213 33.09 11.32 27.19
N GLU A 214 33.08 10.04 27.55
CA GLU A 214 31.91 9.14 27.41
C GLU A 214 30.69 9.60 28.22
N LYS A 215 30.91 10.31 29.33
CA LYS A 215 29.86 10.72 30.29
C LYS A 215 29.60 12.22 30.34
N ASN A 216 30.19 13.00 29.44
CA ASN A 216 29.96 14.45 29.36
C ASN A 216 29.13 14.79 28.12
N GLU A 217 28.90 16.08 27.90
CA GLU A 217 28.09 16.61 26.81
C GLU A 217 28.59 16.16 25.44
N LEU A 218 29.91 16.02 25.26
CA LEU A 218 30.51 15.52 24.01
C LEU A 218 30.16 14.04 23.77
N GLY A 219 30.19 13.20 24.80
CA GLY A 219 29.80 11.79 24.72
C GLY A 219 28.32 11.62 24.39
N ILE A 220 27.45 12.40 25.03
CA ILE A 220 26.01 12.43 24.73
C ILE A 220 25.79 12.83 23.27
N TRP A 221 26.49 13.87 22.79
CA TRP A 221 26.35 14.35 21.42
C TRP A 221 26.79 13.30 20.38
N ILE A 222 27.91 12.61 20.63
CA ILE A 222 28.38 11.50 19.78
C ILE A 222 27.34 10.37 19.71
N ASN A 223 26.78 9.97 20.86
CA ASN A 223 25.78 8.91 20.91
C ASN A 223 24.49 9.30 20.17
N THR A 224 23.98 10.50 20.40
CA THR A 224 22.78 11.01 19.71
C THR A 224 23.03 11.12 18.21
N ALA A 225 24.19 11.60 17.78
CA ALA A 225 24.55 11.66 16.36
C ALA A 225 24.61 10.26 15.74
N ASN A 226 25.23 9.28 16.39
CA ASN A 226 25.26 7.89 15.92
C ASN A 226 23.85 7.27 15.84
N GLN A 227 22.97 7.55 16.80
CA GLN A 227 21.58 7.10 16.76
C GLN A 227 20.80 7.71 15.59
N LEU A 228 20.99 9.00 15.32
CA LEU A 228 20.37 9.66 14.17
C LEU A 228 20.87 9.07 12.85
N LEU A 229 22.18 8.86 12.69
CA LEU A 229 22.76 8.24 11.50
C LEU A 229 22.19 6.84 11.25
N ALA A 230 22.07 6.02 12.29
CA ALA A 230 21.46 4.69 12.21
C ALA A 230 19.96 4.74 11.86
N SER A 231 19.23 5.73 12.39
CA SER A 231 17.81 5.95 12.07
C SER A 231 17.62 6.35 10.59
N ILE A 232 18.48 7.22 10.07
CA ILE A 232 18.46 7.65 8.66
C ILE A 232 18.73 6.46 7.73
N GLU A 233 19.74 5.62 8.01
CA GLU A 233 20.01 4.42 7.22
C GLU A 233 18.83 3.45 7.24
N ARG A 234 18.22 3.22 8.42
CA ARG A 234 17.04 2.36 8.52
C ARG A 234 15.86 2.90 7.73
N ASN A 235 15.60 4.21 7.80
CA ASN A 235 14.48 4.83 7.11
C ASN A 235 14.65 4.80 5.58
N THR A 236 15.87 5.06 5.09
CA THR A 236 16.19 4.97 3.66
C THR A 236 16.05 3.53 3.14
N HIS A 237 16.48 2.53 3.90
CA HIS A 237 16.26 1.12 3.55
C HIS A 237 14.78 0.76 3.45
N LEU A 238 13.99 1.11 4.46
CA LEU A 238 12.54 0.87 4.48
C LEU A 238 11.84 1.56 3.30
N ARG A 239 12.27 2.77 2.93
CA ARG A 239 11.71 3.49 1.79
C ARG A 239 11.99 2.76 0.48
N HIS A 240 13.22 2.28 0.27
CA HIS A 240 13.57 1.51 -0.92
C HIS A 240 12.85 0.16 -0.99
N GLU A 241 12.67 -0.54 0.14
CA GLU A 241 11.86 -1.76 0.19
C GLU A 241 10.40 -1.48 -0.18
N ALA A 242 9.83 -0.38 0.31
CA ALA A 242 8.47 0.05 -0.02
C ALA A 242 8.34 0.42 -1.51
N GLU A 243 9.29 1.17 -2.07
CA GLU A 243 9.34 1.52 -3.49
C GLU A 243 9.41 0.27 -4.38
N ASN A 244 10.29 -0.68 -4.05
CA ASN A 244 10.39 -1.96 -4.78
C ASN A 244 9.13 -2.81 -4.67
N SER A 245 8.50 -2.82 -3.49
CA SER A 245 7.25 -3.55 -3.26
C SER A 245 6.10 -2.94 -4.07
N LEU A 246 6.01 -1.60 -4.14
CA LEU A 246 5.04 -0.87 -4.95
C LEU A 246 5.22 -1.15 -6.45
N LEU A 247 6.47 -1.16 -6.94
CA LEU A 247 6.76 -1.52 -8.33
C LEU A 247 6.33 -2.95 -8.66
N ARG A 248 6.58 -3.90 -7.74
CA ARG A 248 6.11 -5.29 -7.89
C ARG A 248 4.58 -5.38 -7.91
N MET A 249 3.90 -4.70 -7.00
CA MET A 249 2.42 -4.69 -6.94
C MET A 249 1.79 -4.03 -8.18
N ALA A 250 2.47 -3.05 -8.79
CA ALA A 250 1.98 -2.39 -10.00
C ALA A 250 2.12 -3.27 -11.25
N GLN A 251 2.99 -4.29 -11.25
CA GLN A 251 3.34 -5.07 -12.45
C GLN A 251 2.96 -6.55 -12.39
N TYR A 252 2.75 -7.12 -11.21
CA TYR A 252 2.50 -8.55 -11.03
C TYR A 252 1.22 -8.81 -10.24
N ASP A 253 0.52 -9.89 -10.59
CA ASP A 253 -0.61 -10.41 -9.83
C ASP A 253 -0.14 -10.99 -8.49
N PHE A 254 -0.77 -10.58 -7.39
CA PHE A 254 -0.34 -10.92 -6.04
C PHE A 254 -0.49 -12.41 -5.72
N LEU A 255 -1.51 -13.06 -6.28
CA LEU A 255 -1.76 -14.48 -6.04
C LEU A 255 -0.77 -15.34 -6.84
N THR A 256 -0.77 -15.21 -8.16
CA THR A 256 -0.04 -16.13 -9.06
C THR A 256 1.42 -15.74 -9.28
N GLY A 257 1.80 -14.49 -8.98
CA GLY A 257 3.12 -13.94 -9.31
C GLY A 257 3.37 -13.78 -10.81
N LEU A 258 2.36 -14.01 -11.67
CA LEU A 258 2.42 -13.71 -13.10
C LEU A 258 2.33 -12.20 -13.33
N PRO A 259 2.84 -11.68 -14.46
CA PRO A 259 2.52 -10.34 -14.92
C PRO A 259 1.02 -10.04 -14.85
N ASN A 260 0.66 -8.84 -14.42
CA ASN A 260 -0.72 -8.37 -14.44
C ASN A 260 -1.06 -7.77 -15.84
N ARG A 261 -2.30 -7.33 -16.01
CA ARG A 261 -2.77 -6.71 -17.26
C ARG A 261 -1.86 -5.56 -17.75
N GLN A 262 -1.42 -4.69 -16.85
CA GLN A 262 -0.60 -3.53 -17.22
C GLN A 262 0.78 -3.97 -17.74
N GLN A 263 1.43 -4.92 -17.05
CA GLN A 263 2.72 -5.44 -17.47
C GLN A 263 2.61 -6.24 -18.78
N LEU A 264 1.53 -7.00 -18.97
CA LEU A 264 1.25 -7.69 -20.23
C LEU A 264 1.14 -6.70 -21.38
N GLN A 265 0.40 -5.60 -21.20
CA GLN A 265 0.25 -4.59 -22.25
C GLN A 265 1.61 -4.02 -22.67
N GLN A 266 2.50 -3.74 -21.71
CA GLN A 266 3.86 -3.27 -22.00
C GLN A 266 4.72 -4.31 -22.73
N GLN A 267 4.56 -5.60 -22.40
CA GLN A 267 5.25 -6.70 -23.09
C GLN A 267 4.71 -6.90 -24.51
N LEU A 268 3.39 -6.91 -24.66
CA LEU A 268 2.71 -7.08 -25.94
C LEU A 268 3.01 -5.92 -26.88
N ASP A 269 3.04 -4.66 -26.42
CA ASP A 269 3.45 -3.51 -27.25
C ASP A 269 4.83 -3.70 -27.88
N LYS A 270 5.79 -4.23 -27.11
CA LYS A 270 7.15 -4.53 -27.62
C LYS A 270 7.10 -5.65 -28.65
N ILE A 271 6.37 -6.74 -28.35
CA ILE A 271 6.21 -7.89 -29.24
C ILE A 271 5.53 -7.49 -30.57
N LEU A 272 4.48 -6.66 -30.53
CA LEU A 272 3.80 -6.16 -31.72
C LEU A 272 4.70 -5.23 -32.55
N THR A 273 5.49 -4.38 -31.89
CA THR A 273 6.45 -3.49 -32.57
C THR A 273 7.50 -4.32 -33.33
N ASP A 274 8.04 -5.37 -32.71
CA ASP A 274 8.99 -6.27 -33.35
C ASP A 274 8.34 -7.11 -34.45
N GLY A 275 7.14 -7.65 -34.21
CA GLY A 275 6.37 -8.43 -35.19
C GLY A 275 6.02 -7.61 -36.44
N GLY A 276 5.60 -6.35 -36.29
CA GLY A 276 5.34 -5.46 -37.41
C GLY A 276 6.58 -5.16 -38.25
N ARG A 277 7.75 -5.00 -37.61
CA ARG A 277 9.03 -4.79 -38.29
C ARG A 277 9.49 -6.03 -39.05
N LEU A 278 9.29 -7.22 -38.49
CA LEU A 278 9.72 -8.49 -39.08
C LEU A 278 8.67 -9.14 -39.99
N GLN A 279 7.51 -8.50 -40.16
CA GLN A 279 6.35 -9.05 -40.89
C GLN A 279 5.93 -10.43 -40.38
N ARG A 280 5.99 -10.61 -39.05
CA ARG A 280 5.59 -11.83 -38.35
C ARG A 280 4.25 -11.61 -37.67
N ARG A 281 3.43 -12.67 -37.61
CA ARG A 281 2.15 -12.61 -36.91
C ARG A 281 2.37 -12.80 -35.41
N VAL A 282 1.43 -12.32 -34.61
CA VAL A 282 1.40 -12.51 -33.16
C VAL A 282 0.00 -12.99 -32.79
N ALA A 283 -0.10 -14.07 -32.02
CA ALA A 283 -1.38 -14.53 -31.49
C ALA A 283 -1.54 -14.12 -30.02
N VAL A 284 -2.71 -13.59 -29.68
CA VAL A 284 -3.12 -13.31 -28.30
C VAL A 284 -4.25 -14.26 -27.94
N LEU A 285 -4.00 -15.12 -26.96
CA LEU A 285 -4.93 -16.11 -26.46
C LEU A 285 -5.38 -15.71 -25.06
N VAL A 286 -6.69 -15.58 -24.85
CA VAL A 286 -7.27 -15.32 -23.53
C VAL A 286 -8.01 -16.57 -23.08
N VAL A 287 -7.55 -17.16 -21.98
CA VAL A 287 -8.09 -18.36 -21.37
C VAL A 287 -8.97 -17.95 -20.20
N GLY A 288 -10.21 -18.42 -20.15
CA GLY A 288 -11.08 -18.28 -18.99
C GLY A 288 -11.59 -19.65 -18.53
N LEU A 289 -11.55 -19.91 -17.23
CA LEU A 289 -12.01 -21.18 -16.66
C LEU A 289 -13.55 -21.30 -16.73
N ASP A 290 -14.04 -22.45 -17.17
CA ASP A 290 -15.47 -22.70 -17.23
C ASP A 290 -15.99 -23.06 -15.84
N ASP A 291 -17.08 -22.40 -15.43
CA ASP A 291 -17.75 -22.62 -14.14
C ASP A 291 -16.87 -22.48 -12.88
N PHE A 292 -15.87 -21.59 -12.92
CA PHE A 292 -15.01 -21.31 -11.75
C PHE A 292 -15.81 -20.81 -10.54
N LYS A 293 -16.98 -20.19 -10.77
CA LYS A 293 -17.88 -19.78 -9.69
C LYS A 293 -18.46 -21.01 -8.96
N GLY A 294 -18.94 -22.02 -9.68
CA GLY A 294 -19.43 -23.27 -9.10
C GLY A 294 -18.33 -23.98 -8.30
N ILE A 295 -17.09 -23.95 -8.77
CA ILE A 295 -15.93 -24.48 -8.02
C ILE A 295 -15.74 -23.75 -6.68
N ASN A 296 -15.80 -22.41 -6.67
CA ASN A 296 -15.69 -21.64 -5.43
C ASN A 296 -16.85 -21.90 -4.46
N GLU A 297 -18.06 -22.09 -4.98
CA GLU A 297 -19.25 -22.42 -4.20
C GLU A 297 -19.16 -23.84 -3.60
N GLN A 298 -18.57 -24.79 -4.32
CA GLN A 298 -18.44 -26.18 -3.90
C GLN A 298 -17.26 -26.45 -2.95
N PHE A 299 -16.10 -25.82 -3.18
CA PHE A 299 -14.83 -26.14 -2.49
C PHE A 299 -14.23 -25.00 -1.67
N SER A 300 -14.88 -23.84 -1.62
CA SER A 300 -14.42 -22.57 -1.03
C SER A 300 -13.45 -21.75 -1.88
N TYR A 301 -13.41 -20.44 -1.60
CA TYR A 301 -12.50 -19.49 -2.25
C TYR A 301 -11.00 -19.81 -2.06
N GLN A 302 -10.62 -20.43 -0.94
CA GLN A 302 -9.22 -20.82 -0.71
C GLN A 302 -8.79 -21.95 -1.66
N ALA A 303 -9.68 -22.90 -1.94
CA ALA A 303 -9.45 -23.94 -2.92
C ALA A 303 -9.38 -23.36 -4.35
N GLY A 304 -10.26 -22.40 -4.66
CA GLY A 304 -10.20 -21.64 -5.91
C GLY A 304 -8.86 -20.95 -6.12
N ASP A 305 -8.32 -20.28 -5.09
CA ASP A 305 -7.01 -19.61 -5.17
C ASP A 305 -5.86 -20.61 -5.41
N GLN A 306 -5.89 -21.78 -4.77
CA GLN A 306 -4.91 -22.84 -5.01
C GLN A 306 -5.01 -23.43 -6.42
N LEU A 307 -6.22 -23.58 -6.96
CA LEU A 307 -6.41 -23.99 -8.35
C LEU A 307 -5.81 -22.98 -9.32
N LEU A 308 -6.00 -21.68 -9.08
CA LEU A 308 -5.42 -20.63 -9.91
C LEU A 308 -3.88 -20.60 -9.84
N LEU A 309 -3.30 -20.91 -8.68
CA LEU A 309 -1.86 -21.10 -8.53
C LEU A 309 -1.36 -22.29 -9.37
N ALA A 310 -2.00 -23.45 -9.22
CA ALA A 310 -1.62 -24.67 -9.94
C ALA A 310 -1.80 -24.51 -11.46
N LEU A 311 -2.85 -23.80 -11.88
CA LEU A 311 -3.08 -23.43 -13.27
C LEU A 311 -1.97 -22.52 -13.80
N ALA A 312 -1.59 -21.48 -13.04
CA ALA A 312 -0.50 -20.60 -13.43
C ALA A 312 0.81 -21.37 -13.64
N ASP A 313 1.13 -22.34 -12.78
CA ASP A 313 2.29 -23.20 -12.92
C ASP A 313 2.20 -24.14 -14.13
N ARG A 314 1.02 -24.69 -14.40
CA ARG A 314 0.80 -25.52 -15.61
C ARG A 314 0.96 -24.69 -16.88
N LEU A 315 0.39 -23.48 -16.93
CA LEU A 315 0.54 -22.57 -18.07
C LEU A 315 2.00 -22.11 -18.27
N ARG A 316 2.80 -21.99 -17.20
CA ARG A 316 4.25 -21.71 -17.30
C ARG A 316 5.02 -22.83 -18.01
N ALA A 317 4.54 -24.07 -18.00
CA ALA A 317 5.19 -25.17 -18.72
C ALA A 317 5.22 -24.92 -20.24
N HIS A 318 4.28 -24.14 -20.78
CA HIS A 318 4.27 -23.72 -22.18
C HIS A 318 5.16 -22.51 -22.49
N SER A 319 5.88 -21.95 -21.50
CA SER A 319 6.70 -20.74 -21.65
C SER A 319 7.69 -20.76 -22.82
N GLY A 320 8.20 -21.94 -23.21
CA GLY A 320 9.08 -22.06 -24.37
C GLY A 320 8.43 -21.70 -25.72
N ARG A 321 7.09 -21.72 -25.80
CA ARG A 321 6.31 -21.31 -26.99
C ARG A 321 5.69 -19.92 -26.83
N LEU A 322 5.86 -19.26 -25.68
CA LEU A 322 5.17 -18.01 -25.35
C LEU A 322 6.15 -16.83 -25.33
N GLY A 323 5.76 -15.73 -25.96
CA GLY A 323 6.41 -14.43 -25.80
C GLY A 323 6.01 -13.73 -24.48
N ALA A 324 4.79 -13.97 -23.99
CA ALA A 324 4.33 -13.47 -22.69
C ALA A 324 3.22 -14.35 -22.09
N LEU A 325 3.12 -14.36 -20.76
CA LEU A 325 2.07 -15.01 -19.97
C LEU A 325 1.66 -14.08 -18.83
N ALA A 326 0.37 -13.88 -18.61
CA ALA A 326 -0.14 -12.97 -17.60
C ALA A 326 -1.49 -13.42 -17.04
N ARG A 327 -1.86 -12.89 -15.86
CA ARG A 327 -3.22 -13.00 -15.32
C ARG A 327 -3.93 -11.66 -15.45
N LEU A 328 -5.09 -11.66 -16.10
CA LEU A 328 -5.87 -10.45 -16.36
C LEU A 328 -6.74 -10.05 -15.17
N GLY A 329 -7.13 -11.04 -14.34
CA GLY A 329 -7.97 -10.88 -13.16
C GLY A 329 -8.99 -12.02 -13.07
N GLY A 330 -9.50 -12.31 -11.86
CA GLY A 330 -10.45 -13.40 -11.66
C GLY A 330 -9.89 -14.75 -12.12
N ASP A 331 -10.64 -15.43 -12.99
CA ASP A 331 -10.32 -16.73 -13.60
C ASP A 331 -9.66 -16.62 -14.99
N GLN A 332 -9.18 -15.42 -15.37
CA GLN A 332 -8.72 -15.14 -16.74
C GLN A 332 -7.19 -15.00 -16.83
N PHE A 333 -6.63 -15.70 -17.81
CA PHE A 333 -5.21 -15.70 -18.16
C PHE A 333 -5.03 -15.26 -19.61
N ALA A 334 -3.92 -14.61 -19.90
CA ALA A 334 -3.56 -14.21 -21.26
C ALA A 334 -2.19 -14.77 -21.61
N LEU A 335 -2.11 -15.33 -22.81
CA LEU A 335 -0.92 -15.92 -23.40
C LEU A 335 -0.66 -15.24 -24.74
N VAL A 336 0.59 -14.89 -25.00
CA VAL A 336 1.01 -14.27 -26.25
C VAL A 336 2.00 -15.20 -26.92
N GLN A 337 1.70 -15.62 -28.13
CA GLN A 337 2.61 -16.37 -28.99
C GLN A 337 3.17 -15.41 -30.04
N ALA A 338 4.47 -15.16 -29.96
CA ALA A 338 5.19 -14.33 -30.93
C ALA A 338 5.71 -15.17 -32.10
N ASP A 339 6.03 -14.51 -33.21
CA ASP A 339 6.73 -15.10 -34.36
C ASP A 339 6.03 -16.28 -35.05
N ILE A 340 4.69 -16.28 -35.07
CA ILE A 340 3.91 -17.31 -35.79
C ILE A 340 3.90 -17.06 -37.31
N GLU A 341 3.99 -18.12 -38.10
CA GLU A 341 3.90 -18.08 -39.57
C GLU A 341 2.47 -18.32 -40.04
N GLN A 342 1.79 -19.28 -39.42
CA GLN A 342 0.44 -19.70 -39.78
C GLN A 342 -0.52 -19.62 -38.59
N PRO A 343 -1.78 -19.21 -38.79
CA PRO A 343 -2.82 -19.24 -37.75
C PRO A 343 -2.98 -20.58 -37.04
N TYR A 344 -2.68 -21.69 -37.73
CA TYR A 344 -2.75 -23.04 -37.19
C TYR A 344 -1.83 -23.25 -35.97
N GLU A 345 -0.68 -22.58 -35.89
CA GLU A 345 0.24 -22.69 -34.75
C GLU A 345 -0.40 -22.17 -33.45
N ALA A 346 -1.25 -21.14 -33.55
CA ALA A 346 -2.02 -20.64 -32.41
C ALA A 346 -3.15 -21.59 -32.02
N ALA A 347 -3.74 -22.29 -33.01
CA ALA A 347 -4.74 -23.33 -32.76
C ALA A 347 -4.13 -24.54 -32.05
N GLU A 348 -2.94 -24.99 -32.48
CA GLU A 348 -2.20 -26.08 -31.83
C GLU A 348 -1.85 -25.73 -30.38
N LEU A 349 -1.38 -24.52 -30.11
CA LEU A 349 -1.10 -24.07 -28.75
C LEU A 349 -2.38 -24.04 -27.91
N ALA A 350 -3.47 -23.51 -28.45
CA ALA A 350 -4.75 -23.47 -27.75
C ALA A 350 -5.28 -24.88 -27.42
N GLN A 351 -5.21 -25.81 -28.37
CA GLN A 351 -5.61 -27.20 -28.16
C GLN A 351 -4.72 -27.88 -27.11
N SER A 352 -3.40 -27.70 -27.20
CA SER A 352 -2.46 -28.24 -26.21
C SER A 352 -2.74 -27.73 -24.80
N ILE A 353 -3.15 -26.46 -24.64
CA ILE A 353 -3.53 -25.92 -23.34
C ILE A 353 -4.83 -26.58 -22.85
N LEU A 354 -5.83 -26.76 -23.71
CA LEU A 354 -7.08 -27.43 -23.35
C LEU A 354 -6.84 -28.88 -22.92
N ASP A 355 -6.05 -29.63 -23.68
CA ASP A 355 -5.69 -31.02 -23.37
C ASP A 355 -4.94 -31.12 -22.03
N ASP A 356 -4.01 -30.19 -21.77
CA ASP A 356 -3.28 -30.13 -20.49
C ASP A 356 -4.19 -29.78 -19.30
N LEU A 357 -5.34 -29.14 -19.52
CA LEU A 357 -6.33 -28.85 -18.49
C LEU A 357 -7.25 -30.04 -18.19
N GLU A 358 -7.38 -31.01 -19.11
CA GLU A 358 -8.14 -32.24 -18.87
C GLU A 358 -7.51 -33.11 -17.78
N ALA A 359 -6.18 -33.03 -17.63
CA ALA A 359 -5.48 -33.70 -16.54
C ALA A 359 -5.92 -33.12 -15.18
N PRO A 360 -6.35 -33.96 -14.21
CA PRO A 360 -6.85 -33.46 -12.94
C PRO A 360 -5.82 -32.64 -12.16
N PHE A 361 -6.29 -31.64 -11.43
CA PHE A 361 -5.52 -30.89 -10.46
C PHE A 361 -5.69 -31.54 -9.10
N ALA A 362 -4.58 -31.94 -8.48
CA ALA A 362 -4.59 -32.46 -7.11
C ALA A 362 -4.68 -31.28 -6.14
N LEU A 363 -5.83 -31.14 -5.48
CA LEU A 363 -6.02 -30.21 -4.36
C LEU A 363 -6.26 -31.03 -3.09
N ASP A 364 -5.31 -30.99 -2.16
CA ASP A 364 -5.30 -31.78 -0.92
C ASP A 364 -5.55 -33.30 -1.13
N HIS A 365 -6.82 -33.73 -1.06
CA HIS A 365 -7.27 -35.13 -1.17
C HIS A 365 -8.27 -35.35 -2.31
N GLN A 366 -8.47 -34.37 -3.19
CA GLN A 366 -9.45 -34.42 -4.27
C GLN A 366 -8.82 -34.08 -5.61
N GLU A 367 -9.33 -34.72 -6.66
CA GLU A 367 -8.94 -34.47 -8.04
C GLU A 367 -10.01 -33.62 -8.71
N ILE A 368 -9.65 -32.40 -9.10
CA ILE A 368 -10.54 -31.46 -9.76
C ILE A 368 -10.14 -31.34 -11.23
N ARG A 369 -11.08 -31.63 -12.14
CA ARG A 369 -10.87 -31.39 -13.58
C ARG A 369 -11.34 -30.00 -13.92
N LEU A 370 -10.46 -29.22 -14.55
CA LEU A 370 -10.79 -27.89 -15.02
C LEU A 370 -11.14 -27.95 -16.51
N ARG A 371 -12.16 -27.20 -16.90
CA ARG A 371 -12.44 -26.90 -18.30
C ARG A 371 -12.16 -25.43 -18.52
N ALA A 372 -11.74 -25.07 -19.72
CA ALA A 372 -11.52 -23.68 -20.07
C ALA A 372 -11.99 -23.40 -21.48
N THR A 373 -12.32 -22.13 -21.70
CA THR A 373 -12.63 -21.62 -23.03
C THR A 373 -11.57 -20.58 -23.40
N ILE A 374 -11.07 -20.64 -24.63
CA ILE A 374 -9.98 -19.78 -25.12
C ILE A 374 -10.48 -18.91 -26.28
N GLY A 375 -10.27 -17.59 -26.19
CA GLY A 375 -10.48 -16.66 -27.30
C GLY A 375 -9.14 -16.27 -27.93
N ILE A 376 -9.04 -16.33 -29.25
CA ILE A 376 -7.79 -16.09 -29.98
C ILE A 376 -7.95 -14.90 -30.92
N THR A 377 -6.99 -13.98 -30.90
CA THR A 377 -6.85 -12.92 -31.91
C THR A 377 -5.46 -12.95 -32.54
N LEU A 378 -5.38 -12.50 -33.79
CA LEU A 378 -4.17 -12.46 -34.59
C LEU A 378 -3.81 -11.03 -34.96
N PHE A 379 -2.55 -10.66 -34.76
CA PHE A 379 -1.95 -9.47 -35.35
C PHE A 379 -1.28 -9.82 -36.67
N PRO A 380 -1.48 -9.01 -37.74
CA PRO A 380 -2.24 -7.75 -37.79
C PRO A 380 -3.73 -7.89 -38.17
N GLU A 381 -4.24 -9.09 -38.42
CA GLU A 381 -5.57 -9.32 -39.01
C GLU A 381 -6.73 -8.79 -38.16
N ASP A 382 -6.68 -9.02 -36.85
CA ASP A 382 -7.76 -8.73 -35.91
C ASP A 382 -7.57 -7.39 -35.19
N GLY A 383 -6.42 -6.74 -35.34
CA GLY A 383 -6.14 -5.45 -34.71
C GLY A 383 -4.71 -4.99 -34.87
N ASP A 384 -4.50 -3.68 -34.73
CA ASP A 384 -3.22 -2.98 -34.87
C ASP A 384 -2.66 -2.47 -33.53
N SER A 385 -3.39 -2.65 -32.43
CA SER A 385 -2.98 -2.23 -31.09
C SER A 385 -3.19 -3.32 -30.05
N THR A 386 -2.31 -3.33 -29.05
CA THR A 386 -2.37 -4.20 -27.88
C THR A 386 -3.75 -4.20 -27.22
N GLU A 387 -4.32 -3.01 -27.00
CA GLU A 387 -5.61 -2.87 -26.34
C GLU A 387 -6.74 -3.52 -27.15
N LYS A 388 -6.76 -3.30 -28.47
CA LYS A 388 -7.78 -3.90 -29.36
C LYS A 388 -7.67 -5.42 -29.42
N LEU A 389 -6.45 -5.95 -29.58
CA LEU A 389 -6.23 -7.39 -29.70
C LEU A 389 -6.61 -8.13 -28.41
N LEU A 390 -6.19 -7.61 -27.26
CA LEU A 390 -6.52 -8.19 -25.96
C LEU A 390 -8.02 -8.11 -25.68
N GLN A 391 -8.65 -6.96 -25.94
CA GLN A 391 -10.09 -6.77 -25.79
C GLN A 391 -10.90 -7.74 -26.66
N LYS A 392 -10.53 -7.89 -27.94
CA LYS A 392 -11.20 -8.81 -28.86
C LYS A 392 -11.02 -10.27 -28.48
N ALA A 393 -9.86 -10.65 -27.94
CA ALA A 393 -9.62 -12.00 -27.45
C ALA A 393 -10.48 -12.30 -26.21
N GLU A 394 -10.56 -11.38 -25.25
CA GLU A 394 -11.45 -11.48 -24.08
C GLU A 394 -12.93 -11.60 -24.48
N GLN A 395 -13.37 -10.79 -25.44
CA GLN A 395 -14.75 -10.84 -25.96
C GLN A 395 -15.05 -12.16 -26.66
N THR A 396 -14.11 -12.65 -27.48
CA THR A 396 -14.24 -13.92 -28.20
C THR A 396 -14.34 -15.09 -27.23
N MET A 397 -13.48 -15.11 -26.20
CA MET A 397 -13.53 -16.10 -25.11
C MET A 397 -14.88 -16.07 -24.41
N THR A 398 -15.36 -14.88 -24.02
CA THR A 398 -16.63 -14.72 -23.32
C THR A 398 -17.81 -15.22 -24.15
N LEU A 399 -17.82 -14.91 -25.45
CA LEU A 399 -18.84 -15.40 -26.37
C LEU A 399 -18.78 -16.92 -26.54
N ALA A 400 -17.58 -17.47 -26.72
CA ALA A 400 -17.39 -18.90 -26.85
C ALA A 400 -17.94 -19.64 -25.62
N LYS A 401 -17.68 -19.14 -24.39
CA LYS A 401 -18.22 -19.71 -23.14
C LYS A 401 -19.76 -19.84 -23.14
N THR A 402 -20.46 -18.93 -23.81
CA THR A 402 -21.94 -18.96 -23.87
C THR A 402 -22.52 -19.90 -24.91
N ARG A 403 -21.79 -20.19 -25.98
CA ARG A 403 -22.26 -21.12 -27.02
C ARG A 403 -21.89 -22.55 -26.67
N SER A 404 -20.65 -22.76 -26.25
CA SER A 404 -20.18 -24.06 -25.78
C SER A 404 -18.83 -23.93 -25.09
N ARG A 405 -18.71 -24.63 -23.97
CA ARG A 405 -17.56 -24.65 -23.07
C ARG A 405 -16.48 -25.62 -23.58
N ASN A 406 -15.29 -25.59 -22.98
CA ASN A 406 -14.17 -26.48 -23.27
C ASN A 406 -13.67 -26.44 -24.73
N ARG A 407 -13.45 -25.25 -25.29
CA ARG A 407 -13.00 -25.06 -26.68
C ARG A 407 -12.23 -23.76 -26.87
N TYR A 408 -11.50 -23.66 -27.97
CA TYR A 408 -10.96 -22.38 -28.44
C TYR A 408 -11.79 -21.81 -29.59
N GLN A 409 -11.74 -20.49 -29.76
CA GLN A 409 -12.42 -19.78 -30.83
C GLN A 409 -11.55 -18.63 -31.33
N PHE A 410 -11.29 -18.58 -32.63
CA PHE A 410 -10.70 -17.40 -33.27
C PHE A 410 -11.72 -16.28 -33.36
N TYR A 411 -11.26 -15.04 -33.17
CA TYR A 411 -12.07 -13.87 -33.44
C TYR A 411 -12.49 -13.87 -34.91
N ILE A 412 -13.76 -13.62 -35.15
CA ILE A 412 -14.34 -13.42 -36.48
C ILE A 412 -14.98 -12.03 -36.41
N ALA A 413 -14.83 -11.18 -37.41
CA ALA A 413 -15.38 -9.82 -37.39
C ALA A 413 -16.90 -9.73 -37.11
N SER A 414 -17.65 -10.83 -37.26
CA SER A 414 -19.06 -10.97 -36.90
C SER A 414 -19.35 -11.03 -35.38
N VAL A 415 -18.33 -11.28 -34.55
CA VAL A 415 -18.40 -11.37 -33.07
C VAL A 415 -18.87 -10.03 -32.46
N ASP A 416 -18.40 -8.89 -33.00
CA ASP A 416 -18.79 -7.56 -32.51
C ASP A 416 -20.23 -7.18 -32.86
N SER A 417 -20.74 -7.62 -34.02
CA SER A 417 -22.16 -7.43 -34.36
C SER A 417 -23.07 -8.30 -33.50
N GLU A 418 -22.62 -9.51 -33.15
CA GLU A 418 -23.44 -10.45 -32.40
C GLU A 418 -23.54 -10.09 -30.92
N MET A 419 -22.46 -9.59 -30.30
CA MET A 419 -22.52 -9.04 -28.94
C MET A 419 -23.41 -7.81 -28.84
N ARG A 420 -23.36 -6.92 -29.84
CA ARG A 420 -24.27 -5.77 -29.92
C ARG A 420 -25.72 -6.22 -30.05
N ARG A 421 -25.99 -7.14 -30.99
CA ARG A 421 -27.31 -7.74 -31.18
C ARG A 421 -27.83 -8.39 -29.89
N ARG A 422 -26.99 -9.14 -29.18
CA ARG A 422 -27.38 -9.81 -27.93
C ARG A 422 -27.74 -8.82 -26.83
N ARG A 423 -26.96 -7.73 -26.67
CA ARG A 423 -27.26 -6.66 -25.70
C ARG A 423 -28.53 -5.89 -26.05
N GLU A 424 -28.78 -5.65 -27.33
CA GLU A 424 -30.03 -5.05 -27.82
C GLU A 424 -31.21 -5.94 -27.49
N LEU A 425 -31.13 -7.23 -27.84
CA LEU A 425 -32.18 -8.20 -27.52
C LEU A 425 -32.43 -8.30 -26.01
N GLU A 426 -31.39 -8.35 -25.18
CA GLU A 426 -31.52 -8.39 -23.71
C GLU A 426 -32.27 -7.16 -23.16
N LYS A 427 -31.97 -5.97 -23.70
CA LYS A 427 -32.64 -4.72 -23.32
C LYS A 427 -34.12 -4.75 -23.75
N ASP A 428 -34.39 -5.15 -24.98
CA ASP A 428 -35.74 -5.13 -25.56
C ASP A 428 -36.65 -6.20 -24.95
N LEU A 429 -36.08 -7.29 -24.43
CA LEU A 429 -36.80 -8.39 -23.80
C LEU A 429 -37.66 -7.94 -22.60
N ARG A 430 -37.22 -6.91 -21.87
CA ARG A 430 -37.98 -6.30 -20.75
C ARG A 430 -39.32 -5.71 -21.19
N ASP A 431 -39.36 -5.14 -22.39
CA ASP A 431 -40.56 -4.50 -22.94
C ASP A 431 -41.34 -5.44 -23.87
N ALA A 432 -40.73 -6.53 -24.34
CA ALA A 432 -41.28 -7.40 -25.37
C ALA A 432 -42.67 -7.95 -25.03
N LEU A 433 -42.89 -8.31 -23.76
CA LEU A 433 -44.18 -8.80 -23.26
C LEU A 433 -45.26 -7.70 -23.34
N ASN A 434 -44.96 -6.49 -22.86
CA ASN A 434 -45.87 -5.35 -22.90
C ASN A 434 -46.19 -4.88 -24.33
N ARG A 435 -45.28 -5.17 -25.28
CA ARG A 435 -45.42 -4.83 -26.70
C ARG A 435 -46.07 -5.93 -27.54
N ASN A 436 -46.59 -6.99 -26.92
CA ASN A 436 -47.24 -8.13 -27.60
C ASN A 436 -46.36 -8.78 -28.69
N GLN A 437 -45.06 -8.92 -28.41
CA GLN A 437 -44.11 -9.50 -29.38
C GLN A 437 -44.00 -11.03 -29.29
N PHE A 438 -44.56 -11.63 -28.24
CA PHE A 438 -44.57 -13.08 -28.07
C PHE A 438 -45.86 -13.69 -28.62
N TYR A 439 -45.74 -14.88 -29.20
CA TYR A 439 -46.87 -15.71 -29.60
C TYR A 439 -46.53 -17.19 -29.40
N LEU A 440 -47.55 -18.04 -29.29
CA LEU A 440 -47.38 -19.48 -29.15
C LEU A 440 -47.68 -20.18 -30.47
N VAL A 441 -46.83 -21.15 -30.80
CA VAL A 441 -47.11 -22.20 -31.78
C VAL A 441 -47.18 -23.53 -31.04
N TYR A 442 -47.82 -24.52 -31.65
CA TYR A 442 -48.18 -25.75 -30.98
C TYR A 442 -47.79 -26.95 -31.83
N GLN A 443 -47.12 -27.92 -31.23
CA GLN A 443 -46.70 -29.14 -31.92
C GLN A 443 -47.47 -30.35 -31.39
N PRO A 444 -48.08 -31.19 -32.25
CA PRO A 444 -48.85 -32.35 -31.80
C PRO A 444 -47.96 -33.49 -31.29
N GLN A 445 -48.43 -34.16 -30.24
CA GLN A 445 -47.88 -35.39 -29.68
C GLN A 445 -48.80 -36.56 -30.02
N ILE A 446 -48.24 -37.60 -30.63
CA ILE A 446 -48.98 -38.77 -31.16
C ILE A 446 -48.82 -39.95 -30.21
N SER A 447 -49.91 -40.60 -29.86
CA SER A 447 -49.90 -41.88 -29.15
C SER A 447 -49.66 -43.01 -30.15
N TYR A 448 -48.65 -43.84 -29.90
CA TYR A 448 -48.32 -44.97 -30.77
C TYR A 448 -49.27 -46.15 -30.65
N ARG A 449 -50.09 -46.19 -29.59
CA ARG A 449 -51.05 -47.29 -29.40
C ARG A 449 -52.20 -47.24 -30.40
N ASP A 450 -52.67 -46.04 -30.72
CA ASP A 450 -53.88 -45.79 -31.49
C ASP A 450 -53.73 -44.71 -32.58
N HIS A 451 -52.49 -44.24 -32.80
CA HIS A 451 -52.13 -43.17 -33.75
C HIS A 451 -53.07 -41.95 -33.66
N ARG A 452 -53.37 -41.53 -32.42
CA ARG A 452 -54.18 -40.36 -32.12
C ARG A 452 -53.33 -39.24 -31.54
N VAL A 453 -53.71 -38.00 -31.83
CA VAL A 453 -53.14 -36.84 -31.15
C VAL A 453 -53.66 -36.83 -29.72
N VAL A 454 -52.76 -37.02 -28.75
CA VAL A 454 -53.09 -37.10 -27.32
C VAL A 454 -52.65 -35.86 -26.55
N GLY A 455 -51.67 -35.12 -27.07
CA GLY A 455 -51.19 -33.88 -26.47
C GLY A 455 -50.67 -32.91 -27.51
N VAL A 456 -50.36 -31.71 -27.04
CA VAL A 456 -49.71 -30.66 -27.83
C VAL A 456 -48.72 -29.93 -26.94
N GLU A 457 -47.54 -29.63 -27.48
CA GLU A 457 -46.54 -28.81 -26.79
C GLU A 457 -46.67 -27.35 -27.22
N ALA A 458 -46.74 -26.45 -26.24
CA ALA A 458 -46.76 -25.01 -26.45
C ALA A 458 -45.32 -24.47 -26.54
N LEU A 459 -44.99 -23.93 -27.71
CA LEU A 459 -43.67 -23.44 -28.04
C LEU A 459 -43.72 -21.93 -28.27
N ILE A 460 -43.02 -21.18 -27.43
CA ILE A 460 -42.95 -19.73 -27.51
C ILE A 460 -42.16 -19.28 -28.75
N ARG A 461 -42.60 -18.20 -29.39
CA ARG A 461 -41.93 -17.52 -30.49
C ARG A 461 -41.88 -16.02 -30.23
N TRP A 462 -40.74 -15.40 -30.55
CA TRP A 462 -40.56 -13.96 -30.38
C TRP A 462 -40.45 -13.28 -31.75
N GLN A 463 -41.45 -12.45 -32.07
CA GLN A 463 -41.46 -11.62 -33.27
C GLN A 463 -40.91 -10.23 -32.93
N HIS A 464 -39.61 -10.03 -33.16
CA HIS A 464 -38.98 -8.73 -32.97
C HIS A 464 -39.24 -7.80 -34.16
N PRO A 465 -39.53 -6.49 -33.93
CA PRO A 465 -39.78 -5.54 -35.01
C PRO A 465 -38.60 -5.35 -35.97
N GLU A 466 -37.38 -5.28 -35.42
CA GLU A 466 -36.15 -5.08 -36.22
C GLU A 466 -35.43 -6.38 -36.61
N HIS A 467 -35.33 -7.35 -35.69
CA HIS A 467 -34.57 -8.59 -35.87
C HIS A 467 -35.38 -9.76 -36.45
N GLY A 468 -36.67 -9.56 -36.74
CA GLY A 468 -37.56 -10.61 -37.25
C GLY A 468 -37.86 -11.68 -36.20
N LEU A 469 -37.97 -12.94 -36.64
CA LEU A 469 -38.21 -14.08 -35.74
C LEU A 469 -36.93 -14.41 -34.96
N VAL A 470 -36.96 -14.23 -33.64
CA VAL A 470 -35.84 -14.55 -32.75
C VAL A 470 -36.04 -15.96 -32.17
N PRO A 471 -35.06 -16.88 -32.30
CA PRO A 471 -35.21 -18.25 -31.86
C PRO A 471 -35.20 -18.37 -30.32
N PRO A 472 -35.98 -19.30 -29.73
CA PRO A 472 -36.00 -19.55 -28.28
C PRO A 472 -34.62 -19.75 -27.65
N ASP A 473 -33.76 -20.52 -28.29
CA ASP A 473 -32.39 -20.81 -27.82
C ASP A 473 -31.52 -19.55 -27.63
N LEU A 474 -31.88 -18.45 -28.31
CA LEU A 474 -31.16 -17.18 -28.16
C LEU A 474 -31.74 -16.31 -27.04
N PHE A 475 -33.06 -16.28 -26.86
CA PHE A 475 -33.71 -15.31 -25.98
C PHE A 475 -34.12 -15.88 -24.61
N ILE A 476 -34.36 -17.19 -24.48
CA ILE A 476 -34.66 -17.82 -23.19
C ILE A 476 -33.48 -17.67 -22.22
N PRO A 477 -32.21 -17.95 -22.61
CA PRO A 477 -31.07 -17.74 -21.70
C PRO A 477 -30.90 -16.28 -21.28
N LEU A 478 -31.24 -15.32 -22.17
CA LEU A 478 -31.22 -13.89 -21.84
C LEU A 478 -32.32 -13.54 -20.83
N ALA A 479 -33.49 -14.14 -20.98
CA ALA A 479 -34.63 -13.94 -20.08
C ALA A 479 -34.36 -14.51 -18.68
N GLU A 480 -33.65 -15.63 -18.59
CA GLU A 480 -33.22 -16.24 -17.32
C GLU A 480 -32.20 -15.35 -16.60
N GLN A 481 -31.18 -14.87 -17.34
CA GLN A 481 -30.12 -14.01 -16.78
C GLN A 481 -30.64 -12.70 -16.21
N ASN A 482 -31.64 -12.07 -16.86
CA ASN A 482 -32.19 -10.78 -16.43
C ASN A 482 -33.49 -10.91 -15.60
N GLY A 483 -33.95 -12.14 -15.32
CA GLY A 483 -35.12 -12.45 -14.51
C GLY A 483 -36.48 -12.25 -15.19
N THR A 484 -36.54 -11.80 -16.45
CA THR A 484 -37.80 -11.60 -17.17
C THR A 484 -38.50 -12.92 -17.54
N ILE A 485 -37.79 -14.05 -17.46
CA ILE A 485 -38.34 -15.40 -17.72
C ILE A 485 -39.54 -15.73 -16.83
N ILE A 486 -39.61 -15.18 -15.62
CA ILE A 486 -40.74 -15.41 -14.70
C ILE A 486 -42.02 -14.84 -15.30
N ALA A 487 -42.01 -13.56 -15.71
CA ALA A 487 -43.17 -12.90 -16.29
C ALA A 487 -43.55 -13.49 -17.66
N ILE A 488 -42.56 -13.86 -18.48
CA ILE A 488 -42.79 -14.53 -19.76
C ILE A 488 -43.45 -15.89 -19.53
N GLY A 489 -42.94 -16.68 -18.60
CA GLY A 489 -43.46 -18.00 -18.33
C GLY A 489 -44.86 -18.00 -17.70
N GLU A 490 -45.19 -17.04 -16.84
CA GLU A 490 -46.57 -16.83 -16.39
C GLU A 490 -47.52 -16.53 -17.55
N TRP A 491 -47.09 -15.69 -18.49
CA TRP A 491 -47.86 -15.39 -19.70
C TRP A 491 -48.01 -16.63 -20.61
N VAL A 492 -46.94 -17.42 -20.81
CA VAL A 492 -47.01 -18.68 -21.57
C VAL A 492 -48.01 -19.64 -20.96
N LEU A 493 -47.96 -19.84 -19.64
CA LEU A 493 -48.89 -20.72 -18.92
C LEU A 493 -50.34 -20.25 -19.06
N ASP A 494 -50.61 -18.95 -18.93
CA ASP A 494 -51.95 -18.38 -19.12
C ASP A 494 -52.47 -18.61 -20.55
N GLN A 495 -51.68 -18.26 -21.57
CA GLN A 495 -52.08 -18.44 -22.96
C GLN A 495 -52.27 -19.92 -23.34
N ALA A 496 -51.40 -20.80 -22.84
CA ALA A 496 -51.50 -22.23 -23.06
C ALA A 496 -52.77 -22.82 -22.39
N CYS A 497 -53.05 -22.46 -21.14
CA CYS A 497 -54.26 -22.90 -20.44
C CYS A 497 -55.54 -22.40 -21.13
N ARG A 498 -55.54 -21.13 -21.55
CA ARG A 498 -56.64 -20.55 -22.32
C ARG A 498 -56.87 -21.30 -23.63
N GLN A 499 -55.81 -21.54 -24.40
CA GLN A 499 -55.93 -22.23 -25.69
C GLN A 499 -56.42 -23.67 -25.51
N LEU A 500 -55.96 -24.36 -24.46
CA LEU A 500 -56.41 -25.71 -24.14
C LEU A 500 -57.92 -25.75 -23.84
N ARG A 501 -58.42 -24.78 -23.06
CA ARG A 501 -59.87 -24.66 -22.79
C ARG A 501 -60.65 -24.45 -24.08
N GLU A 502 -60.17 -23.60 -24.98
CA GLU A 502 -60.81 -23.37 -26.28
C GLU A 502 -60.87 -24.65 -27.14
N TRP A 503 -59.86 -25.53 -27.06
CA TRP A 503 -59.91 -26.83 -27.72
C TRP A 503 -60.83 -27.84 -27.05
N HIS A 504 -60.87 -27.85 -25.71
CA HIS A 504 -61.83 -28.66 -24.96
C HIS A 504 -63.28 -28.26 -25.30
N ASP A 505 -63.56 -26.97 -25.43
CA ASP A 505 -64.88 -26.45 -25.86
C ASP A 505 -65.23 -26.83 -27.31
N GLN A 506 -64.22 -27.07 -28.15
CA GLN A 506 -64.40 -27.57 -29.51
C GLN A 506 -64.57 -29.10 -29.59
N GLY A 507 -64.55 -29.80 -28.45
CA GLY A 507 -64.75 -31.25 -28.36
C GLY A 507 -63.48 -32.09 -28.23
N PHE A 508 -62.29 -31.47 -28.11
CA PHE A 508 -61.02 -32.17 -27.88
C PHE A 508 -60.75 -32.36 -26.38
N THR A 509 -61.69 -32.95 -25.64
CA THR A 509 -61.67 -32.99 -24.16
C THR A 509 -60.52 -33.79 -23.55
N ASP A 510 -59.94 -34.73 -24.31
CA ASP A 510 -58.85 -35.60 -23.86
C ASP A 510 -57.47 -35.03 -24.19
N LEU A 511 -57.40 -33.87 -24.86
CA LEU A 511 -56.14 -33.25 -25.25
C LEU A 511 -55.43 -32.69 -24.00
N ARG A 512 -54.12 -32.95 -23.89
CA ARG A 512 -53.26 -32.30 -22.90
C ARG A 512 -52.37 -31.22 -23.53
N MET A 513 -51.97 -30.24 -22.72
CA MET A 513 -51.03 -29.19 -23.09
C MET A 513 -49.73 -29.38 -22.33
N ALA A 514 -48.62 -29.51 -23.04
CA ALA A 514 -47.27 -29.48 -22.48
C ALA A 514 -46.68 -28.06 -22.57
N VAL A 515 -46.04 -27.62 -21.48
CA VAL A 515 -45.40 -26.29 -21.38
C VAL A 515 -44.03 -26.45 -20.74
N ASN A 516 -43.00 -25.95 -21.43
CA ASN A 516 -41.64 -25.86 -20.93
C ASN A 516 -41.53 -24.89 -19.75
N LEU A 517 -40.81 -25.32 -18.72
CA LEU A 517 -40.56 -24.56 -17.51
C LEU A 517 -39.05 -24.36 -17.32
N SER A 518 -38.62 -23.10 -17.28
CA SER A 518 -37.22 -22.77 -16.97
C SER A 518 -36.84 -23.17 -15.54
N THR A 519 -35.55 -23.41 -15.32
CA THR A 519 -34.99 -23.69 -13.99
C THR A 519 -35.31 -22.57 -12.99
N VAL A 520 -35.18 -21.30 -13.43
CA VAL A 520 -35.48 -20.12 -12.60
C VAL A 520 -36.94 -20.12 -12.14
N GLN A 521 -37.88 -20.49 -13.01
CA GLN A 521 -39.29 -20.60 -12.63
C GLN A 521 -39.56 -21.78 -11.72
N LEU A 522 -38.92 -22.93 -11.95
CA LEU A 522 -39.07 -24.12 -11.11
C LEU A 522 -38.73 -23.83 -9.65
N HIS A 523 -37.74 -22.97 -9.38
CA HIS A 523 -37.36 -22.54 -8.03
C HIS A 523 -38.18 -21.36 -7.50
N HIS A 524 -39.09 -20.78 -8.29
CA HIS A 524 -39.91 -19.66 -7.86
C HIS A 524 -41.06 -20.11 -6.94
N ALA A 525 -41.09 -19.58 -5.72
CA ALA A 525 -42.01 -20.03 -4.66
C ALA A 525 -43.51 -19.94 -5.01
N GLU A 526 -43.89 -19.00 -5.89
CA GLU A 526 -45.29 -18.77 -6.25
C GLU A 526 -45.81 -19.67 -7.38
N LEU A 527 -44.93 -20.41 -8.06
CA LEU A 527 -45.29 -21.19 -9.25
C LEU A 527 -46.44 -22.19 -8.99
N PRO A 528 -46.43 -23.01 -7.91
CA PRO A 528 -47.54 -23.92 -7.64
C PRO A 528 -48.89 -23.21 -7.47
N ARG A 529 -48.89 -22.02 -6.86
CA ARG A 529 -50.10 -21.21 -6.68
C ARG A 529 -50.61 -20.71 -8.03
N VAL A 530 -49.73 -20.21 -8.90
CA VAL A 530 -50.08 -19.73 -10.25
C VAL A 530 -50.72 -20.85 -11.07
N VAL A 531 -50.07 -22.02 -11.14
CA VAL A 531 -50.57 -23.16 -11.92
C VAL A 531 -51.95 -23.62 -11.41
N ASN A 532 -52.11 -23.75 -10.10
CA ASN A 532 -53.40 -24.12 -9.50
C ASN A 532 -54.51 -23.10 -9.86
N ASN A 533 -54.20 -21.80 -9.80
CA ASN A 533 -55.16 -20.76 -10.14
C ASN A 533 -55.57 -20.79 -11.61
N LEU A 534 -54.62 -21.03 -12.53
CA LEU A 534 -54.90 -21.12 -13.97
C LEU A 534 -55.78 -22.33 -14.30
N LEU A 535 -55.48 -23.50 -13.73
CA LEU A 535 -56.30 -24.71 -13.91
C LEU A 535 -57.75 -24.47 -13.43
N GLN A 536 -57.93 -23.80 -12.29
CA GLN A 536 -59.25 -23.46 -11.76
C GLN A 536 -59.96 -22.39 -12.61
N MET A 537 -59.26 -21.32 -12.99
CA MET A 537 -59.79 -20.20 -13.76
C MET A 537 -60.34 -20.67 -15.11
N TYR A 538 -59.56 -21.49 -15.83
CA TYR A 538 -59.96 -22.04 -17.13
C TYR A 538 -60.75 -23.35 -17.02
N ARG A 539 -61.08 -23.82 -15.80
CA ARG A 539 -61.83 -25.06 -15.55
C ARG A 539 -61.26 -26.25 -16.32
N LEU A 540 -59.95 -26.39 -16.27
CA LEU A 540 -59.23 -27.48 -16.90
C LEU A 540 -59.27 -28.72 -15.99
N PRO A 541 -59.52 -29.91 -16.55
CA PRO A 541 -59.52 -31.13 -15.76
C PRO A 541 -58.10 -31.43 -15.24
N PRO A 542 -57.96 -32.10 -14.08
CA PRO A 542 -56.67 -32.59 -13.63
C PRO A 542 -56.01 -33.44 -14.73
N ARG A 543 -54.69 -33.38 -14.80
CA ARG A 543 -53.82 -34.09 -15.75
C ARG A 543 -53.91 -33.60 -17.20
N SER A 544 -54.55 -32.46 -17.45
CA SER A 544 -54.58 -31.85 -18.80
C SER A 544 -53.43 -30.88 -19.07
N LEU A 545 -52.71 -30.44 -18.02
CA LEU A 545 -51.51 -29.61 -18.15
C LEU A 545 -50.30 -30.45 -17.76
N GLU A 546 -49.29 -30.47 -18.61
CA GLU A 546 -48.01 -31.13 -18.45
C GLU A 546 -46.92 -30.04 -18.39
N LEU A 547 -46.09 -30.10 -17.36
CA LEU A 547 -44.98 -29.17 -17.17
C LEU A 547 -43.68 -29.91 -17.44
N GLU A 548 -42.91 -29.40 -18.40
CA GLU A 548 -41.67 -30.00 -18.86
C GLU A 548 -40.49 -29.29 -18.21
N VAL A 549 -39.60 -30.04 -17.56
CA VAL A 549 -38.43 -29.53 -16.85
C VAL A 549 -37.18 -30.24 -17.34
N THR A 550 -36.12 -29.49 -17.63
CA THR A 550 -34.87 -30.09 -18.11
C THR A 550 -34.16 -30.89 -17.01
N GLU A 551 -33.42 -31.93 -17.39
CA GLU A 551 -32.62 -32.74 -16.44
C GLU A 551 -31.64 -31.85 -15.65
N THR A 552 -30.96 -30.92 -16.31
CA THR A 552 -29.99 -30.01 -15.69
C THR A 552 -30.67 -29.09 -14.66
N GLY A 553 -31.86 -28.56 -14.97
CA GLY A 553 -32.59 -27.68 -14.06
C GLY A 553 -33.05 -28.38 -12.78
N LEU A 554 -33.29 -29.68 -12.83
CA LEU A 554 -33.61 -30.47 -11.63
C LEU A 554 -32.40 -30.70 -10.72
N MET A 555 -31.18 -30.69 -11.27
CA MET A 555 -29.95 -30.99 -10.53
C MET A 555 -29.42 -29.81 -9.70
N GLU A 556 -29.76 -28.56 -10.06
CA GLU A 556 -29.23 -27.37 -9.37
C GLU A 556 -29.64 -27.31 -7.88
N ASP A 557 -30.91 -27.58 -7.56
CA ASP A 557 -31.39 -27.73 -6.18
C ASP A 557 -32.53 -28.77 -6.10
N ILE A 558 -32.12 -30.04 -5.98
CA ILE A 558 -33.01 -31.20 -5.95
C ILE A 558 -34.03 -31.13 -4.81
N SER A 559 -33.65 -30.58 -3.65
CA SER A 559 -34.53 -30.57 -2.46
C SER A 559 -35.70 -29.61 -2.66
N THR A 560 -35.41 -28.40 -3.15
CA THR A 560 -36.44 -27.39 -3.45
C THR A 560 -37.28 -27.81 -4.66
N ALA A 561 -36.64 -28.31 -5.73
CA ALA A 561 -37.34 -28.80 -6.91
C ALA A 561 -38.32 -29.93 -6.55
N ALA A 562 -37.91 -30.90 -5.74
CA ALA A 562 -38.79 -31.99 -5.30
C ALA A 562 -40.05 -31.49 -4.57
N GLN A 563 -39.92 -30.48 -3.69
CA GLN A 563 -41.05 -29.89 -2.97
C GLN A 563 -42.03 -29.17 -3.90
N HIS A 564 -41.50 -28.41 -4.87
CA HIS A 564 -42.32 -27.69 -5.85
C HIS A 564 -43.01 -28.67 -6.82
N LEU A 565 -42.29 -29.67 -7.34
CA LEU A 565 -42.87 -30.72 -8.19
C LEU A 565 -43.99 -31.48 -7.47
N LEU A 566 -43.81 -31.83 -6.19
CA LEU A 566 -44.87 -32.46 -5.39
C LEU A 566 -46.10 -31.54 -5.26
N SER A 567 -45.88 -30.24 -5.11
CA SER A 567 -46.97 -29.26 -5.01
C SER A 567 -47.71 -29.11 -6.33
N LEU A 568 -46.99 -29.03 -7.46
CA LEU A 568 -47.56 -28.97 -8.80
C LEU A 568 -48.37 -30.23 -9.14
N ARG A 569 -47.87 -31.41 -8.77
CA ARG A 569 -48.60 -32.66 -8.93
C ARG A 569 -49.87 -32.72 -8.09
N ARG A 570 -49.85 -32.18 -6.86
CA ARG A 570 -51.07 -32.03 -6.02
C ARG A 570 -52.09 -31.07 -6.62
N SER A 571 -51.65 -30.06 -7.36
CA SER A 571 -52.52 -29.17 -8.14
C SER A 571 -53.12 -29.83 -9.38
N GLY A 572 -52.69 -31.05 -9.71
CA GLY A 572 -53.20 -31.84 -10.82
C GLY A 572 -52.42 -31.68 -12.12
N ALA A 573 -51.25 -31.03 -12.13
CA ALA A 573 -50.38 -31.02 -13.29
C ALA A 573 -49.60 -32.35 -13.41
N LEU A 574 -49.31 -32.76 -14.65
CA LEU A 574 -48.34 -33.82 -14.95
C LEU A 574 -46.94 -33.22 -15.01
N ILE A 575 -45.93 -33.98 -14.59
CA ILE A 575 -44.54 -33.56 -14.67
C ILE A 575 -43.79 -34.45 -15.67
N ALA A 576 -43.17 -33.82 -16.67
CA ALA A 576 -42.29 -34.49 -17.63
C ALA A 576 -40.85 -33.99 -17.44
N ILE A 577 -39.89 -34.91 -17.54
CA ILE A 577 -38.47 -34.55 -17.65
C ILE A 577 -38.09 -34.44 -19.13
N ASP A 578 -37.45 -33.33 -19.48
CA ASP A 578 -37.03 -32.98 -20.83
C ASP A 578 -35.51 -33.12 -21.03
N ASP A 579 -35.09 -33.24 -22.30
CA ASP A 579 -33.70 -33.43 -22.74
C ASP A 579 -32.95 -34.58 -22.02
N PHE A 580 -33.66 -35.66 -21.69
CA PHE A 580 -33.13 -36.72 -20.84
C PHE A 580 -32.02 -37.52 -21.53
N GLY A 581 -30.86 -37.67 -20.86
CA GLY A 581 -29.70 -38.41 -21.37
C GLY A 581 -28.51 -37.54 -21.79
N THR A 582 -28.68 -36.21 -21.82
CA THR A 582 -27.62 -35.26 -22.18
C THR A 582 -26.77 -34.80 -20.97
N GLY A 583 -27.14 -35.20 -19.74
CA GLY A 583 -26.55 -34.72 -18.48
C GLY A 583 -26.08 -35.80 -17.48
N TYR A 584 -25.85 -35.40 -16.22
CA TYR A 584 -25.37 -36.28 -15.14
C TYR A 584 -26.48 -37.16 -14.57
N SER A 585 -26.74 -38.31 -15.20
CA SER A 585 -27.79 -39.22 -14.73
C SER A 585 -27.37 -39.99 -13.46
N SER A 586 -27.86 -39.58 -12.29
CA SER A 586 -27.87 -40.43 -11.10
C SER A 586 -29.27 -41.03 -10.89
N LEU A 587 -29.44 -42.27 -11.34
CA LEU A 587 -30.67 -43.07 -11.22
C LEU A 587 -31.32 -43.03 -9.81
N SER A 588 -30.54 -42.76 -8.77
CA SER A 588 -31.05 -42.66 -7.40
C SER A 588 -32.05 -41.52 -7.18
N TYR A 589 -31.91 -40.37 -7.85
CA TYR A 589 -32.83 -39.25 -7.63
C TYR A 589 -34.13 -39.39 -8.45
N LEU A 590 -34.07 -39.97 -9.64
CA LEU A 590 -35.26 -40.18 -10.51
C LEU A 590 -36.35 -40.96 -9.78
N LYS A 591 -35.95 -41.94 -8.97
CA LYS A 591 -36.87 -42.73 -8.14
C LYS A 591 -37.59 -41.91 -7.06
N SER A 592 -36.99 -40.81 -6.61
CA SER A 592 -37.50 -39.98 -5.51
C SER A 592 -38.37 -38.80 -5.98
N LEU A 593 -38.30 -38.45 -7.27
CA LEU A 593 -39.03 -37.34 -7.86
C LEU A 593 -40.41 -37.78 -8.38
N PRO A 594 -41.46 -36.94 -8.26
CA PRO A 594 -42.81 -37.30 -8.66
C PRO A 594 -43.05 -37.09 -10.16
N LEU A 595 -42.22 -37.72 -11.01
CA LEU A 595 -42.27 -37.60 -12.47
C LEU A 595 -43.31 -38.56 -13.06
N ASP A 596 -44.00 -38.13 -14.11
CA ASP A 596 -45.01 -38.92 -14.83
C ASP A 596 -44.53 -39.33 -16.24
N LYS A 597 -43.63 -38.55 -16.86
CA LYS A 597 -43.15 -38.78 -18.25
C LYS A 597 -41.65 -38.47 -18.42
N ILE A 598 -40.99 -39.17 -19.33
CA ILE A 598 -39.62 -38.92 -19.82
C ILE A 598 -39.66 -38.59 -21.31
N LYS A 599 -39.04 -37.48 -21.70
CA LYS A 599 -38.85 -37.08 -23.09
C LYS A 599 -37.42 -37.43 -23.52
N ILE A 600 -37.28 -38.20 -24.59
CA ILE A 600 -35.99 -38.56 -25.17
C ILE A 600 -35.55 -37.40 -26.07
N ASP A 601 -34.38 -36.85 -25.79
CA ASP A 601 -33.80 -35.75 -26.58
C ASP A 601 -33.68 -36.11 -28.06
N LYS A 602 -33.98 -35.15 -28.93
CA LYS A 602 -33.94 -35.32 -30.40
C LYS A 602 -32.58 -35.79 -30.92
N SER A 603 -31.47 -35.45 -30.26
CA SER A 603 -30.12 -35.82 -30.70
C SER A 603 -29.96 -37.33 -30.80
N PHE A 604 -30.42 -38.06 -29.79
CA PHE A 604 -30.39 -39.53 -29.78
C PHE A 604 -31.39 -40.16 -30.78
N VAL A 605 -32.42 -39.43 -31.20
CA VAL A 605 -33.44 -39.92 -32.14
C VAL A 605 -33.04 -39.67 -33.60
N GLN A 606 -32.30 -38.59 -33.87
CA GLN A 606 -31.86 -38.23 -35.21
C GLN A 606 -30.91 -39.29 -35.80
N ASP A 607 -29.92 -39.73 -35.03
CA ASP A 607 -28.85 -40.63 -35.50
C ASP A 607 -29.10 -42.12 -35.17
N LEU A 608 -30.29 -42.44 -34.62
CA LEU A 608 -30.68 -43.77 -34.12
C LEU A 608 -30.57 -44.94 -35.13
N LEU A 609 -30.61 -44.66 -36.43
CA LEU A 609 -30.49 -45.70 -37.47
C LEU A 609 -29.05 -45.90 -37.95
N ASP A 610 -28.17 -44.94 -37.69
CA ASP A 610 -26.79 -44.90 -38.20
C ASP A 610 -25.74 -45.08 -37.08
N ASP A 611 -26.11 -44.84 -35.81
CA ASP A 611 -25.25 -44.97 -34.63
C ASP A 611 -25.80 -46.01 -33.61
N ASP A 612 -25.03 -47.09 -33.40
CA ASP A 612 -25.36 -48.16 -32.46
C ASP A 612 -25.35 -47.70 -30.98
N ASP A 613 -24.57 -46.66 -30.64
CA ASP A 613 -24.51 -46.11 -29.29
C ASP A 613 -25.79 -45.33 -28.96
N ASP A 614 -26.27 -44.49 -29.88
CA ASP A 614 -27.54 -43.76 -29.72
C ASP A 614 -28.75 -44.70 -29.70
N ALA A 615 -28.74 -45.73 -30.56
CA ALA A 615 -29.74 -46.79 -30.54
C ALA A 615 -29.79 -47.54 -29.20
N THR A 616 -28.64 -47.69 -28.55
CA THR A 616 -28.52 -48.31 -27.21
C THR A 616 -29.05 -47.38 -26.12
N ILE A 617 -28.74 -46.08 -26.19
CA ILE A 617 -29.23 -45.06 -25.24
C ILE A 617 -30.76 -44.97 -25.29
N VAL A 618 -31.35 -44.85 -26.47
CA VAL A 618 -32.81 -44.78 -26.65
C VAL A 618 -33.49 -46.02 -26.05
N ARG A 619 -32.95 -47.22 -26.32
CA ARG A 619 -33.43 -48.48 -25.75
C ARG A 619 -33.36 -48.47 -24.22
N ALA A 620 -32.25 -48.04 -23.65
CA ALA A 620 -32.05 -47.96 -22.20
C ALA A 620 -33.07 -47.01 -21.55
N ILE A 621 -33.29 -45.82 -22.14
CA ILE A 621 -34.25 -44.84 -21.63
C ILE A 621 -35.69 -45.39 -21.66
N ILE A 622 -36.08 -46.04 -22.75
CA ILE A 622 -37.41 -46.66 -22.87
C ILE A 622 -37.63 -47.73 -21.79
N GLN A 623 -36.63 -48.59 -21.55
CA GLN A 623 -36.70 -49.61 -20.51
C GLN A 623 -36.69 -49.03 -19.09
N LEU A 624 -35.96 -47.94 -18.87
CA LEU A 624 -35.96 -47.21 -17.61
C LEU A 624 -37.34 -46.62 -17.30
N GLY A 625 -37.95 -45.93 -18.27
CA GLY A 625 -39.30 -45.38 -18.12
C GLY A 625 -40.31 -46.46 -17.76
N LYS A 626 -40.28 -47.60 -18.45
CA LYS A 626 -41.11 -48.78 -18.12
C LYS A 626 -40.87 -49.27 -16.69
N SER A 627 -39.62 -49.38 -16.27
CA SER A 627 -39.25 -49.87 -14.93
C SER A 627 -39.68 -48.94 -13.79
N LEU A 628 -39.74 -47.64 -14.05
CA LEU A 628 -40.17 -46.62 -13.10
C LEU A 628 -41.67 -46.29 -13.19
N GLY A 629 -42.41 -46.91 -14.14
CA GLY A 629 -43.82 -46.64 -14.36
C GLY A 629 -44.11 -45.27 -14.98
N MET A 630 -43.14 -44.70 -15.70
CA MET A 630 -43.25 -43.41 -16.38
C MET A 630 -43.59 -43.62 -17.86
N GLN A 631 -44.34 -42.70 -18.45
CA GLN A 631 -44.53 -42.66 -19.91
C GLN A 631 -43.24 -42.20 -20.58
N VAL A 632 -43.03 -42.62 -21.82
CA VAL A 632 -41.85 -42.23 -22.61
C VAL A 632 -42.32 -41.67 -23.94
N ILE A 633 -41.84 -40.48 -24.28
CA ILE A 633 -42.08 -39.81 -25.56
C ILE A 633 -40.74 -39.59 -26.27
N ALA A 634 -40.69 -39.89 -27.57
CA ALA A 634 -39.52 -39.60 -28.39
C ALA A 634 -39.69 -38.28 -29.13
N GLU A 635 -38.70 -37.38 -29.00
CA GLU A 635 -38.67 -36.12 -29.72
C GLU A 635 -37.87 -36.20 -31.02
N GLY A 636 -38.15 -35.30 -31.97
CA GLY A 636 -37.37 -35.23 -33.21
C GLY A 636 -37.59 -36.40 -34.15
N VAL A 637 -38.74 -37.07 -34.11
CA VAL A 637 -39.07 -38.12 -35.09
C VAL A 637 -39.33 -37.48 -36.45
N GLU A 638 -38.46 -37.76 -37.42
CA GLU A 638 -38.49 -37.14 -38.77
C GLU A 638 -38.85 -38.16 -39.86
N THR A 639 -38.58 -39.46 -39.65
CA THR A 639 -38.78 -40.52 -40.65
C THR A 639 -39.71 -41.64 -40.15
N VAL A 640 -40.27 -42.41 -41.10
CA VAL A 640 -41.13 -43.56 -40.79
C VAL A 640 -40.30 -44.69 -40.16
N GLU A 641 -39.05 -44.80 -40.57
CA GLU A 641 -38.10 -45.79 -40.09
C GLU A 641 -37.73 -45.56 -38.62
N GLN A 642 -37.49 -44.31 -38.22
CA GLN A 642 -37.29 -43.92 -36.82
C GLN A 642 -38.54 -44.24 -35.98
N GLU A 643 -39.73 -43.90 -36.48
CA GLU A 643 -40.99 -44.22 -35.81
C GLU A 643 -41.13 -45.74 -35.58
N ALA A 644 -40.94 -46.54 -36.64
CA ALA A 644 -41.07 -47.99 -36.57
C ALA A 644 -40.11 -48.62 -35.54
N TYR A 645 -38.86 -48.14 -35.49
CA TYR A 645 -37.89 -48.61 -34.51
C TYR A 645 -38.32 -48.28 -33.08
N ILE A 646 -38.66 -47.02 -32.81
CA ILE A 646 -39.02 -46.53 -31.46
C ILE A 646 -40.32 -47.18 -30.95
N ILE A 647 -41.27 -47.47 -31.84
CA ILE A 647 -42.45 -48.29 -31.53
C ILE A 647 -42.06 -49.72 -31.17
N SER A 648 -41.12 -50.34 -31.90
CA SER A 648 -40.70 -51.72 -31.66
C SER A 648 -40.00 -51.90 -30.30
N GLU A 649 -39.27 -50.89 -29.83
CA GLU A 649 -38.68 -50.84 -28.48
C GLU A 649 -39.73 -50.57 -27.39
N GLY A 650 -40.94 -50.17 -27.79
CA GLY A 650 -42.11 -49.96 -26.96
C GLY A 650 -42.14 -48.59 -26.29
N CYS A 651 -41.77 -47.54 -27.03
CA CYS A 651 -42.08 -46.16 -26.68
C CYS A 651 -43.61 -45.92 -26.73
N HIS A 652 -44.11 -44.96 -25.96
CA HIS A 652 -45.55 -44.73 -25.81
C HIS A 652 -46.06 -43.65 -26.78
N GLU A 653 -45.25 -42.61 -26.99
CA GLU A 653 -45.65 -41.40 -27.69
C GLU A 653 -44.50 -40.86 -28.56
N GLY A 654 -44.85 -40.09 -29.58
CA GLY A 654 -43.90 -39.48 -30.50
C GLY A 654 -44.23 -38.03 -30.81
N GLN A 655 -43.18 -37.23 -31.00
CA GLN A 655 -43.26 -35.86 -31.48
C GLN A 655 -42.13 -35.59 -32.48
N GLY A 656 -42.42 -34.85 -33.55
CA GLY A 656 -41.42 -34.51 -34.55
C GLY A 656 -42.02 -34.05 -35.88
N TYR A 657 -41.14 -33.71 -36.82
CA TYR A 657 -41.54 -33.18 -38.13
C TYR A 657 -42.14 -34.22 -39.05
N HIS A 658 -42.00 -35.51 -38.72
CA HIS A 658 -42.71 -36.59 -39.39
C HIS A 658 -44.24 -36.35 -39.36
N TYR A 659 -44.77 -35.91 -38.22
CA TYR A 659 -46.21 -35.69 -38.03
C TYR A 659 -46.65 -34.29 -38.42
N SER A 660 -45.98 -33.28 -37.85
CA SER A 660 -46.23 -31.87 -38.13
C SER A 660 -45.12 -31.01 -37.56
N LYS A 661 -44.79 -29.93 -38.27
CA LYS A 661 -44.05 -28.80 -37.70
C LYS A 661 -44.92 -28.08 -36.66
N PRO A 662 -44.36 -27.26 -35.77
CA PRO A 662 -45.15 -26.41 -34.88
C PRO A 662 -46.07 -25.47 -35.66
N LEU A 663 -47.36 -25.45 -35.29
CA LEU A 663 -48.41 -24.72 -36.01
C LEU A 663 -49.06 -23.64 -35.13
N PRO A 664 -49.50 -22.51 -35.70
CA PRO A 664 -50.42 -21.61 -35.00
C PRO A 664 -51.71 -22.31 -34.58
N ALA A 665 -52.36 -21.83 -33.51
CA ALA A 665 -53.57 -22.46 -32.94
C ALA A 665 -54.67 -22.76 -33.97
N ARG A 666 -54.90 -21.85 -34.92
CA ARG A 666 -55.91 -22.01 -35.97
C ARG A 666 -55.61 -23.19 -36.90
N GLU A 667 -54.35 -23.33 -37.29
CA GLU A 667 -53.89 -24.39 -38.18
C GLU A 667 -53.88 -25.74 -37.46
N LEU A 668 -53.43 -25.76 -36.20
CA LEU A 668 -53.50 -26.96 -35.37
C LEU A 668 -54.96 -27.41 -35.16
N SER A 669 -55.90 -26.48 -34.97
CA SER A 669 -57.32 -26.83 -34.85
C SER A 669 -57.86 -27.51 -36.10
N ALA A 670 -57.39 -27.13 -37.29
CA ALA A 670 -57.73 -27.80 -38.54
C ALA A 670 -57.08 -29.19 -38.64
N TYR A 671 -55.82 -29.30 -38.24
CA TYR A 671 -55.08 -30.57 -38.16
C TYR A 671 -55.78 -31.58 -37.24
N LEU A 672 -56.18 -31.16 -36.03
CA LEU A 672 -56.90 -32.00 -35.07
C LEU A 672 -58.24 -32.52 -35.63
N LYS A 673 -59.01 -31.66 -36.32
CA LYS A 673 -60.27 -32.06 -36.98
C LYS A 673 -60.04 -33.06 -38.11
N GLN A 674 -58.96 -32.90 -38.87
CA GLN A 674 -58.60 -33.82 -39.94
C GLN A 674 -58.16 -35.18 -39.37
N ALA A 675 -57.31 -35.17 -38.33
CA ALA A 675 -56.85 -36.39 -37.67
C ALA A 675 -58.01 -37.21 -37.07
N GLN A 676 -59.00 -36.57 -36.45
CA GLN A 676 -60.22 -37.25 -35.99
C GLN A 676 -61.02 -37.89 -37.13
N ARG A 677 -61.12 -37.22 -38.29
CA ARG A 677 -61.84 -37.76 -39.46
C ARG A 677 -61.14 -38.95 -40.08
N SER A 678 -59.81 -38.93 -40.19
CA SER A 678 -59.02 -40.04 -40.71
C SER A 678 -59.11 -41.28 -39.81
N ASN A 679 -59.06 -41.10 -38.49
CA ASN A 679 -59.21 -42.20 -37.54
C ASN A 679 -60.64 -42.76 -37.46
N ALA A 680 -61.65 -41.97 -37.80
CA ALA A 680 -63.04 -42.44 -37.92
C ALA A 680 -63.32 -43.18 -39.23
N ALA A 681 -62.44 -43.10 -40.23
CA ALA A 681 -62.57 -43.80 -41.52
C ALA A 681 -61.79 -45.14 -41.58
N ILE A 682 -60.95 -45.42 -40.58
CA ILE A 682 -60.13 -46.64 -40.46
C ILE A 682 -60.79 -47.66 -39.50
N LEU A 683 -61.75 -47.23 -38.68
CA LEU A 683 -62.70 -48.06 -37.93
C LEU A 683 -63.93 -48.37 -38.78
#